data_AF-A0AAN8PK02-F1
#
_entry.id   AF-A0AAN8PK02-F1
#
_cell.length_a   1.000
_cell.length_b   1.000
_cell.length_c   1.000
_cell.angle_alpha   90.00
_cell.angle_beta   90.00
_cell.angle_gamma   90.00
#
_symmetry.space_group_name_H-M   'P 1'
#
loop_
_entity.id
_entity.type
_entity.pdbx_description
1 polymer ?
#
loop_
_entity_poly.entity_id
_entity_poly.type
_entity_poly.pdbx_seq_one_letter_code
_entity_poly.pdbx_strand_id
1 'polypeptide(L)'
;MTFLNCIAICGLMMTVSKGLDVDHHGNFFMLAFMKTFSNRSKNQIIITTQHDVDIEIKIPFLNQILHYHLPAVSSQHVNLDYTTSVTSENIAETKAISVLSSSPVSVYGMSLEANSSDGYLAIPVKALFTKYLVYSYHANGFIGQIGLIGVENGTSVDVTVTAGSSCYLNNDALNNILQSILDFKTHYINEYQVIRITCETDITGILINSNKPIAVLTGHACLPVSGTTCDHLVEMAVPSNAHGSSYVLMPSMNVGSGSNSIFRIVHGGSLGTIDLMFSSGDTRTLYRGRFLDIPISEPVCLESSNDILVIEIMRSASDDSFVGDPFISTVPPTNMFTLSYTLDSMVVSNGRQFQSYVSIIASVNTMQRLNFVDNFSNISDCDFATATLPVHGQLINLESSSDMPFGMMTYGVLVGESYGFPVGRKFKDYTDIDECESNTTCPNGDVCVEIGLSYRCYSLIQVPTDTTQTPTDASTQEPVNATTQEPGVTTHQVDTSIRTTTLIPGINQPIPGLTSLPGVDLTLNTTVPLEINVPELNSTLPDVNISVPMISLPAELLPTLPTPSNICACTCLPGNRSMDDIFEEAKVLQEELTVEHEVLSANVRKKISVQDERPSASGIGYIGVVVLILVFGSIIALDILTCAMPKRVKKSQT
;
A
#
# COMPACT_ATOMS: atom_id res chain seq x y z
N MET A 1 11.96 -38.96 -36.13
CA MET A 1 12.89 -37.84 -35.84
C MET A 1 12.19 -36.55 -36.24
N THR A 2 11.07 -36.25 -35.58
CA THR A 2 10.07 -35.27 -36.07
C THR A 2 9.29 -34.60 -34.94
N PHE A 3 9.06 -35.28 -33.81
CA PHE A 3 8.46 -34.68 -32.61
C PHE A 3 9.37 -33.65 -31.91
N LEU A 4 10.69 -33.82 -31.99
CA LEU A 4 11.65 -32.98 -31.26
C LEU A 4 11.74 -31.54 -31.80
N ASN A 5 11.46 -31.32 -33.09
CA ASN A 5 11.59 -30.01 -33.72
C ASN A 5 10.39 -29.10 -33.48
N CYS A 6 9.20 -29.63 -33.18
CA CYS A 6 8.03 -28.78 -32.85
C CYS A 6 8.23 -28.05 -31.51
N ILE A 7 8.84 -28.70 -30.52
CA ILE A 7 9.13 -28.09 -29.22
C ILE A 7 10.14 -26.94 -29.38
N ALA A 8 11.19 -27.16 -30.18
CA ALA A 8 12.23 -26.16 -30.45
C ALA A 8 11.71 -24.91 -31.21
N ILE A 9 10.65 -25.02 -32.00
CA ILE A 9 10.06 -23.89 -32.74
C ILE A 9 8.98 -23.19 -31.92
N CYS A 10 8.20 -23.91 -31.12
CA CYS A 10 7.19 -23.31 -30.24
C CYS A 10 7.83 -22.45 -29.13
N GLY A 11 8.99 -22.88 -28.60
CA GLY A 11 9.73 -22.15 -27.57
C GLY A 11 10.33 -20.80 -27.99
N LEU A 12 10.25 -20.40 -29.26
CA LEU A 12 10.81 -19.14 -29.77
C LEU A 12 9.77 -18.03 -30.02
N MET A 13 8.48 -18.28 -29.71
CA MET A 13 7.38 -17.32 -29.88
C MET A 13 6.57 -17.08 -28.60
N MET A 14 7.13 -17.41 -27.44
CA MET A 14 6.73 -16.84 -26.15
C MET A 14 7.66 -15.68 -25.79
N THR A 15 7.64 -14.63 -26.60
CA THR A 15 7.93 -13.28 -26.09
C THR A 15 6.79 -12.92 -25.14
N VAL A 16 6.90 -13.35 -23.89
CA VAL A 16 6.25 -12.66 -22.77
C VAL A 16 6.67 -11.20 -22.92
N SER A 17 5.70 -10.29 -23.03
CA SER A 17 6.01 -8.87 -22.94
C SER A 17 6.60 -8.66 -21.55
N LYS A 18 7.91 -8.47 -21.48
CA LYS A 18 8.53 -7.90 -20.30
C LYS A 18 8.09 -6.45 -20.31
N GLY A 19 6.99 -6.19 -19.62
CA GLY A 19 6.56 -4.83 -19.30
C GLY A 19 7.70 -4.08 -18.63
N LEU A 20 7.67 -2.75 -18.73
CA LEU A 20 8.76 -1.94 -18.22
C LEU A 20 8.76 -2.03 -16.67
N ASP A 21 9.80 -2.66 -16.11
CA ASP A 21 10.03 -2.68 -14.66
C ASP A 21 10.38 -1.25 -14.21
N VAL A 22 9.55 -0.65 -13.38
CA VAL A 22 9.81 0.65 -12.74
C VAL A 22 9.98 0.47 -11.25
N ASP A 23 10.99 1.13 -10.67
CA ASP A 23 11.32 1.01 -9.25
C ASP A 23 10.51 1.98 -8.36
N HIS A 24 10.55 1.75 -7.05
CA HIS A 24 10.06 2.69 -6.04
C HIS A 24 10.83 4.03 -6.05
N HIS A 25 12.09 4.02 -6.50
CA HIS A 25 12.86 5.22 -6.82
C HIS A 25 12.18 5.95 -8.00
N GLY A 26 11.64 7.15 -7.76
CA GLY A 26 10.92 7.92 -8.77
C GLY A 26 11.03 9.43 -8.62
N ASN A 27 10.62 10.16 -9.66
CA ASN A 27 10.74 11.62 -9.70
C ASN A 27 9.49 12.38 -9.23
N PHE A 28 8.31 11.74 -9.24
CA PHE A 28 7.04 12.38 -8.88
C PHE A 28 6.11 11.44 -8.12
N PHE A 29 5.53 11.95 -7.03
CA PHE A 29 4.64 11.23 -6.13
C PHE A 29 3.40 12.08 -5.83
N MET A 30 2.26 11.43 -5.60
CA MET A 30 1.02 12.05 -5.14
C MET A 30 0.49 11.26 -3.94
N LEU A 31 0.58 11.84 -2.75
CA LEU A 31 0.31 11.15 -1.48
C LEU A 31 -0.62 11.97 -0.56
N ALA A 32 -1.19 11.33 0.46
CA ALA A 32 -2.14 11.96 1.36
C ALA A 32 -2.14 11.30 2.75
N PHE A 33 -2.75 11.92 3.75
CA PHE A 33 -2.87 11.36 5.09
C PHE A 33 -4.33 11.04 5.39
N MET A 34 -4.57 9.83 5.92
CA MET A 34 -5.91 9.38 6.28
C MET A 34 -6.31 9.94 7.66
N LYS A 35 -7.53 9.63 8.08
CA LYS A 35 -8.05 9.99 9.40
C LYS A 35 -7.45 9.07 10.47
N THR A 36 -6.93 9.65 11.56
CA THR A 36 -6.55 8.94 12.80
C THR A 36 -7.66 9.07 13.85
N PHE A 37 -7.59 8.27 14.93
CA PHE A 37 -8.67 8.18 15.91
C PHE A 37 -9.02 9.53 16.58
N SER A 38 -8.03 10.34 16.98
CA SER A 38 -8.25 11.66 17.58
C SER A 38 -8.13 12.82 16.59
N ASN A 39 -7.63 12.57 15.37
CA ASN A 39 -7.34 13.57 14.33
C ASN A 39 -6.24 14.55 14.76
N ARG A 40 -5.19 14.08 15.43
CA ARG A 40 -4.08 14.90 15.96
C ARG A 40 -2.69 14.39 15.60
N SER A 41 -2.62 13.46 14.65
CA SER A 41 -1.36 12.93 14.13
C SER A 41 -0.47 14.04 13.58
N LYS A 42 0.79 14.01 13.97
CA LYS A 42 1.87 14.75 13.34
C LYS A 42 2.23 13.95 12.10
N ASN A 43 1.58 14.30 11.00
CA ASN A 43 1.86 13.68 9.71
C ASN A 43 3.28 14.09 9.27
N GLN A 44 4.02 13.20 8.62
CA GLN A 44 5.38 13.45 8.19
C GLN A 44 5.62 12.80 6.83
N ILE A 45 6.27 13.54 5.94
CA ILE A 45 6.84 12.98 4.70
C ILE A 45 8.32 12.75 4.97
N ILE A 46 8.79 11.52 4.77
CA ILE A 46 10.23 11.19 4.79
C ILE A 46 10.64 10.99 3.34
N ILE A 47 11.69 11.68 2.91
CA ILE A 47 12.28 11.50 1.58
C ILE A 47 13.72 11.05 1.75
N THR A 48 14.18 10.09 0.95
CA THR A 48 15.57 9.60 0.95
C THR A 48 16.11 9.53 -0.47
N THR A 49 17.41 9.74 -0.63
CA THR A 49 18.07 9.80 -1.95
C THR A 49 19.43 9.09 -1.96
N GLN A 50 19.76 8.46 -3.08
CA GLN A 50 21.11 7.97 -3.38
C GLN A 50 21.96 9.00 -4.15
N HIS A 51 21.36 10.10 -4.60
CA HIS A 51 21.95 11.06 -5.53
C HIS A 51 21.74 12.50 -5.06
N ASP A 52 22.57 13.41 -5.58
CA ASP A 52 22.42 14.85 -5.39
C ASP A 52 21.11 15.31 -6.08
N VAL A 53 20.19 15.94 -5.34
CA VAL A 53 18.82 16.15 -5.82
C VAL A 53 18.15 17.41 -5.26
N ASP A 54 17.63 18.23 -6.18
CA ASP A 54 16.65 19.29 -5.89
C ASP A 54 15.23 18.72 -5.81
N ILE A 55 14.46 19.12 -4.79
CA ILE A 55 13.10 18.64 -4.48
C ILE A 55 12.12 19.80 -4.29
N GLU A 56 10.94 19.71 -4.91
CA GLU A 56 9.76 20.54 -4.61
C GLU A 56 8.68 19.70 -3.91
N ILE A 57 8.12 20.20 -2.80
CA ILE A 57 6.94 19.63 -2.14
C ILE A 57 5.82 20.66 -2.16
N LYS A 58 4.66 20.28 -2.72
CA LYS A 58 3.54 21.19 -2.97
C LYS A 58 2.31 20.79 -2.18
N ILE A 59 1.81 21.71 -1.36
CA ILE A 59 0.69 21.53 -0.43
C ILE A 59 -0.42 22.54 -0.81
N PRO A 60 -1.32 22.21 -1.77
CA PRO A 60 -2.15 23.21 -2.43
C PRO A 60 -3.15 23.91 -1.51
N PHE A 61 -3.71 23.20 -0.53
CA PHE A 61 -4.70 23.74 0.40
C PHE A 61 -4.13 24.68 1.46
N LEU A 62 -2.81 24.71 1.63
CA LEU A 62 -2.10 25.75 2.40
C LEU A 62 -1.54 26.85 1.48
N ASN A 63 -1.73 26.74 0.15
CA ASN A 63 -1.04 27.54 -0.87
C ASN A 63 0.49 27.59 -0.63
N GLN A 64 1.07 26.45 -0.24
CA GLN A 64 2.45 26.34 0.19
C GLN A 64 3.25 25.46 -0.76
N ILE A 65 4.46 25.91 -1.08
CA ILE A 65 5.48 25.15 -1.78
C ILE A 65 6.74 25.20 -0.91
N LEU A 66 7.42 24.07 -0.77
CA LEU A 66 8.68 23.92 -0.06
C LEU A 66 9.74 23.43 -1.06
N HIS A 67 10.94 23.98 -0.99
CA HIS A 67 12.07 23.53 -1.79
C HIS A 67 13.18 23.04 -0.87
N TYR A 68 13.79 21.91 -1.21
CA TYR A 68 14.93 21.33 -0.52
C TYR A 68 15.99 20.90 -1.54
N HIS A 69 17.24 20.89 -1.10
CA HIS A 69 18.36 20.31 -1.83
C HIS A 69 19.01 19.27 -0.92
N LEU A 70 19.07 18.01 -1.39
CA LEU A 70 19.60 16.88 -0.64
C LEU A 70 20.87 16.36 -1.33
N PRO A 71 22.01 16.27 -0.63
CA PRO A 71 23.19 15.62 -1.18
C PRO A 71 22.98 14.10 -1.31
N ALA A 72 23.83 13.45 -2.10
CA ALA A 72 23.81 12.00 -2.27
C ALA A 72 23.92 11.23 -0.93
N VAL A 73 23.10 10.19 -0.76
CA VAL A 73 22.98 9.37 0.47
C VAL A 73 22.57 10.23 1.68
N SER A 74 21.43 10.92 1.54
CA SER A 74 20.81 11.72 2.61
C SER A 74 19.29 11.54 2.67
N SER A 75 18.69 12.15 3.70
CA SER A 75 17.26 12.18 3.94
C SER A 75 16.74 13.60 4.20
N GLN A 76 15.42 13.79 4.12
CA GLN A 76 14.72 14.95 4.63
C GLN A 76 13.39 14.52 5.24
N HIS A 77 13.19 14.82 6.53
CA HIS A 77 11.91 14.67 7.22
C HIS A 77 11.15 16.00 7.15
N VAL A 78 9.92 16.00 6.65
CA VAL A 78 9.07 17.18 6.53
C VAL A 78 7.84 16.98 7.39
N ASN A 79 7.84 17.65 8.55
CA ASN A 79 6.74 17.61 9.51
C ASN A 79 5.56 18.44 9.00
N LEU A 80 4.37 17.87 9.09
CA LEU A 80 3.11 18.45 8.65
C LEU A 80 2.13 18.53 9.82
N ASP A 81 1.23 19.50 9.75
CA ASP A 81 0.17 19.68 10.75
C ASP A 81 -0.94 18.64 10.59
N TYR A 82 -1.69 18.35 11.66
CA TYR A 82 -2.79 17.39 11.64
C TYR A 82 -3.92 17.80 10.68
N THR A 83 -4.00 19.10 10.35
CA THR A 83 -4.90 19.64 9.31
C THR A 83 -4.60 19.12 7.91
N THR A 84 -3.51 18.38 7.68
CA THR A 84 -3.22 17.70 6.41
C THR A 84 -3.99 16.38 6.21
N SER A 85 -4.56 15.78 7.25
CA SER A 85 -5.38 14.57 7.13
C SER A 85 -6.74 14.84 6.48
N VAL A 86 -7.23 13.87 5.70
CA VAL A 86 -8.59 13.83 5.14
C VAL A 86 -9.56 13.34 6.21
N THR A 87 -10.64 14.09 6.48
CA THR A 87 -11.54 13.81 7.61
C THR A 87 -13.01 13.68 7.24
N SER A 88 -13.42 14.26 6.11
CA SER A 88 -14.75 14.15 5.51
C SER A 88 -15.04 12.72 5.02
N GLU A 89 -16.29 12.45 4.63
CA GLU A 89 -16.74 11.15 4.09
C GLU A 89 -17.52 11.36 2.79
N ASN A 90 -17.13 10.61 1.74
CA ASN A 90 -17.58 10.69 0.34
C ASN A 90 -17.47 12.09 -0.33
N ILE A 91 -16.80 13.04 0.30
CA ILE A 91 -16.56 14.39 -0.19
C ILE A 91 -15.10 14.49 -0.65
N ALA A 92 -14.89 15.09 -1.81
CA ALA A 92 -13.56 15.37 -2.35
C ALA A 92 -12.94 16.57 -1.63
N GLU A 93 -11.98 16.33 -0.73
CA GLU A 93 -11.17 17.38 -0.14
C GLU A 93 -9.92 17.62 -0.99
N THR A 94 -9.48 18.88 -1.16
CA THR A 94 -8.15 19.15 -1.73
C THR A 94 -7.11 18.93 -0.63
N LYS A 95 -6.49 17.74 -0.60
CA LYS A 95 -5.64 17.27 0.51
C LYS A 95 -4.42 16.47 0.09
N ALA A 96 -4.33 16.04 -1.18
CA ALA A 96 -3.12 15.39 -1.63
C ALA A 96 -1.97 16.41 -1.68
N ILE A 97 -0.77 15.90 -1.44
CA ILE A 97 0.49 16.61 -1.51
C ILE A 97 1.28 15.94 -2.63
N SER A 98 1.98 16.72 -3.45
CA SER A 98 2.93 16.15 -4.40
C SER A 98 4.37 16.41 -3.98
N VAL A 99 5.23 15.45 -4.31
CA VAL A 99 6.68 15.55 -4.21
C VAL A 99 7.22 15.40 -5.62
N LEU A 100 8.03 16.35 -6.06
CA LEU A 100 8.71 16.39 -7.35
C LEU A 100 10.22 16.49 -7.11
N SER A 101 11.04 15.78 -7.88
CA SER A 101 12.49 15.70 -7.69
C SER A 101 13.27 15.59 -9.00
N SER A 102 14.45 16.19 -9.04
CA SER A 102 15.33 16.25 -10.23
C SER A 102 16.03 14.93 -10.57
N SER A 103 16.12 14.03 -9.60
CA SER A 103 16.62 12.64 -9.73
C SER A 103 15.72 11.72 -8.91
N PRO A 104 15.68 10.41 -9.19
CA PRO A 104 14.83 9.47 -8.46
C PRO A 104 15.10 9.42 -6.95
N VAL A 105 14.04 9.49 -6.16
CA VAL A 105 14.06 9.40 -4.68
C VAL A 105 13.04 8.37 -4.18
N SER A 106 13.15 7.96 -2.91
CA SER A 106 12.11 7.18 -2.21
C SER A 106 11.34 8.07 -1.23
N VAL A 107 10.02 7.94 -1.18
CA VAL A 107 9.12 8.76 -0.37
C VAL A 107 8.24 7.88 0.53
N TYR A 108 8.15 8.24 1.80
CA TYR A 108 7.33 7.55 2.80
C TYR A 108 6.39 8.53 3.50
N GLY A 109 5.15 8.10 3.77
CA GLY A 109 4.16 8.86 4.54
C GLY A 109 3.96 8.25 5.92
N MET A 110 4.25 9.00 6.98
CA MET A 110 4.03 8.59 8.37
C MET A 110 2.89 9.40 9.01
N SER A 111 2.03 8.76 9.80
CA SER A 111 1.05 9.41 10.66
C SER A 111 1.37 9.12 12.12
N LEU A 112 1.92 10.10 12.86
CA LEU A 112 2.48 9.87 14.20
C LEU A 112 1.64 10.53 15.31
N GLU A 113 0.97 9.75 16.15
CA GLU A 113 0.16 10.18 17.29
C GLU A 113 0.55 9.46 18.59
N ALA A 114 0.20 10.01 19.76
CA ALA A 114 0.66 9.45 21.04
C ALA A 114 -0.14 8.20 21.41
N ASN A 115 0.53 7.04 21.46
CA ASN A 115 -0.10 5.71 21.47
C ASN A 115 -0.97 5.44 20.22
N SER A 116 -0.61 6.00 19.06
CA SER A 116 -1.04 5.49 17.76
C SER A 116 -0.16 6.01 16.62
N SER A 117 0.59 5.15 15.94
CA SER A 117 1.39 5.48 14.75
C SER A 117 1.32 4.39 13.68
N ASP A 118 1.39 4.77 12.40
CA ASP A 118 1.71 3.86 11.28
C ASP A 118 2.24 4.67 10.07
N GLY A 119 2.66 3.99 9.00
CA GLY A 119 3.12 4.64 7.77
C GLY A 119 3.26 3.71 6.57
N TYR A 120 3.55 4.30 5.40
CA TYR A 120 3.53 3.58 4.13
C TYR A 120 4.59 4.07 3.13
N LEU A 121 4.96 3.20 2.18
CA LEU A 121 5.73 3.57 0.99
C LEU A 121 4.82 4.25 -0.05
N ALA A 122 5.14 5.49 -0.42
CA ALA A 122 4.44 6.18 -1.49
C ALA A 122 4.90 5.62 -2.85
N ILE A 123 3.95 5.18 -3.67
CA ILE A 123 4.22 4.63 -5.01
C ILE A 123 4.42 5.81 -5.99
N PRO A 124 5.49 5.83 -6.82
CA PRO A 124 5.73 6.91 -7.77
C PRO A 124 4.67 6.90 -8.88
N VAL A 125 4.34 8.06 -9.44
CA VAL A 125 3.16 8.24 -10.31
C VAL A 125 3.19 7.36 -11.57
N LYS A 126 4.37 7.11 -12.16
CA LYS A 126 4.55 6.17 -13.30
C LYS A 126 4.14 4.73 -12.96
N ALA A 127 4.28 4.32 -11.71
CA ALA A 127 3.92 2.99 -11.21
C ALA A 127 2.45 2.89 -10.74
N LEU A 128 1.67 3.98 -10.78
CA LEU A 128 0.26 3.95 -10.41
C LEU A 128 -0.59 3.37 -11.55
N PHE A 129 -1.62 2.61 -11.19
CA PHE A 129 -2.45 1.87 -12.13
C PHE A 129 -3.92 2.29 -12.06
N THR A 130 -4.75 1.76 -12.96
CA THR A 130 -6.20 2.02 -12.98
C THR A 130 -7.02 1.07 -12.12
N LYS A 131 -6.41 0.00 -11.58
CA LYS A 131 -7.10 -1.11 -10.90
C LYS A 131 -6.41 -1.56 -9.62
N TYR A 132 -7.17 -1.59 -8.52
CA TYR A 132 -6.69 -1.98 -7.19
C TYR A 132 -7.63 -2.97 -6.53
N LEU A 133 -7.05 -3.82 -5.68
CA LEU A 133 -7.75 -4.69 -4.74
C LEU A 133 -7.52 -4.10 -3.35
N VAL A 134 -8.60 -3.74 -2.65
CA VAL A 134 -8.53 -3.19 -1.29
C VAL A 134 -8.39 -4.33 -0.28
N TYR A 135 -7.71 -4.07 0.84
CA TYR A 135 -7.42 -5.01 1.92
C TYR A 135 -7.27 -4.28 3.26
N SER A 136 -7.57 -4.97 4.35
CA SER A 136 -7.29 -4.55 5.73
C SER A 136 -7.41 -5.79 6.62
N TYR A 137 -7.41 -5.61 7.94
CA TYR A 137 -8.10 -6.51 8.87
C TYR A 137 -9.49 -5.94 9.24
N HIS A 138 -10.30 -6.67 10.04
CA HIS A 138 -11.61 -6.23 10.55
C HIS A 138 -11.81 -6.57 12.04
N ALA A 139 -12.51 -5.70 12.76
CA ALA A 139 -13.03 -5.97 14.10
C ALA A 139 -14.37 -5.25 14.30
N ASN A 140 -15.29 -5.88 15.04
CA ASN A 140 -16.63 -5.35 15.26
C ASN A 140 -16.60 -3.98 15.96
N GLY A 141 -17.26 -2.98 15.36
CA GLY A 141 -17.34 -1.61 15.88
C GLY A 141 -16.21 -0.67 15.41
N PHE A 142 -15.27 -1.16 14.61
CA PHE A 142 -14.22 -0.35 13.98
C PHE A 142 -14.54 -0.12 12.50
N ILE A 143 -14.16 1.05 11.98
CA ILE A 143 -14.52 1.50 10.64
C ILE A 143 -13.29 1.49 9.74
N GLY A 144 -13.34 0.66 8.71
CA GLY A 144 -12.35 0.62 7.64
C GLY A 144 -12.48 1.83 6.72
N GLN A 145 -11.37 2.31 6.18
CA GLN A 145 -11.32 3.47 5.32
C GLN A 145 -10.48 3.26 4.06
N ILE A 146 -10.91 3.90 2.98
CA ILE A 146 -10.26 3.89 1.66
C ILE A 146 -10.06 5.35 1.25
N GLY A 147 -8.83 5.74 0.91
CA GLY A 147 -8.51 7.06 0.39
C GLY A 147 -8.21 7.01 -1.11
N LEU A 148 -9.13 7.49 -1.95
CA LEU A 148 -8.91 7.61 -3.39
C LEU A 148 -8.21 8.95 -3.66
N ILE A 149 -7.01 8.94 -4.28
CA ILE A 149 -6.20 10.14 -4.54
C ILE A 149 -6.17 10.45 -6.05
N GLY A 150 -6.61 11.65 -6.41
CA GLY A 150 -6.64 12.12 -7.79
C GLY A 150 -5.29 12.66 -8.27
N VAL A 151 -4.68 11.93 -9.21
CA VAL A 151 -3.44 12.33 -9.92
C VAL A 151 -3.75 13.22 -11.13
N GLU A 152 -4.94 13.08 -11.71
CA GLU A 152 -5.36 13.80 -12.90
C GLU A 152 -6.77 14.38 -12.77
N ASN A 153 -7.02 15.49 -13.49
CA ASN A 153 -8.34 16.10 -13.63
C ASN A 153 -9.29 15.22 -14.46
N GLY A 154 -10.58 15.22 -14.09
CA GLY A 154 -11.63 14.48 -14.78
C GLY A 154 -11.51 12.95 -14.65
N THR A 155 -10.93 12.47 -13.56
CA THR A 155 -10.78 11.03 -13.32
C THR A 155 -12.08 10.46 -12.74
N SER A 156 -12.61 9.41 -13.36
CA SER A 156 -13.78 8.65 -12.87
C SER A 156 -13.32 7.35 -12.24
N VAL A 157 -13.77 7.08 -11.02
CA VAL A 157 -13.37 5.93 -10.20
C VAL A 157 -14.61 5.15 -9.77
N ASP A 158 -14.78 3.95 -10.31
CA ASP A 158 -15.80 3.00 -9.90
C ASP A 158 -15.31 2.19 -8.71
N VAL A 159 -16.08 2.25 -7.61
CA VAL A 159 -15.87 1.44 -6.41
C VAL A 159 -16.93 0.34 -6.40
N THR A 160 -16.49 -0.93 -6.45
CA THR A 160 -17.39 -2.10 -6.42
C THR A 160 -17.23 -2.82 -5.08
N VAL A 161 -18.29 -2.79 -4.26
CA VAL A 161 -18.28 -3.31 -2.90
C VAL A 161 -18.60 -4.80 -2.87
N THR A 162 -17.86 -5.57 -2.08
CA THR A 162 -18.01 -7.03 -1.97
C THR A 162 -19.37 -7.39 -1.34
N ALA A 163 -20.07 -8.38 -1.89
CA ALA A 163 -21.40 -8.79 -1.44
C ALA A 163 -21.43 -9.14 0.06
N GLY A 164 -22.27 -8.43 0.82
CA GLY A 164 -22.37 -8.54 2.28
C GLY A 164 -21.55 -7.52 3.08
N SER A 165 -20.79 -6.65 2.40
CA SER A 165 -20.09 -5.53 3.05
C SER A 165 -21.04 -4.34 3.26
N SER A 166 -20.84 -3.58 4.35
CA SER A 166 -21.57 -2.35 4.67
C SER A 166 -20.63 -1.17 4.50
N CYS A 167 -20.78 -0.43 3.39
CA CYS A 167 -19.98 0.75 3.07
C CYS A 167 -20.87 1.97 2.87
N TYR A 168 -20.48 3.08 3.49
CA TYR A 168 -21.11 4.38 3.29
C TYR A 168 -20.59 4.97 1.97
N LEU A 169 -21.20 4.62 0.83
CA LEU A 169 -20.88 5.24 -0.47
C LEU A 169 -21.70 6.51 -0.74
N ASN A 170 -22.90 6.61 -0.19
CA ASN A 170 -23.86 7.69 -0.42
C ASN A 170 -24.12 8.49 0.86
N ASN A 171 -24.07 9.82 0.77
CA ASN A 171 -24.35 10.72 1.90
C ASN A 171 -25.86 10.95 2.12
N ASP A 172 -26.71 10.21 1.39
CA ASP A 172 -28.16 10.19 1.58
C ASP A 172 -28.52 9.35 2.81
N ALA A 173 -28.89 10.01 3.90
CA ALA A 173 -29.32 9.37 5.16
C ALA A 173 -30.74 8.73 5.06
N LEU A 174 -31.06 8.11 3.93
CA LEU A 174 -32.39 7.60 3.60
C LEU A 174 -32.33 6.20 2.98
N ASN A 175 -33.11 5.29 3.56
CA ASN A 175 -33.45 3.95 3.08
C ASN A 175 -32.39 2.86 3.25
N ASN A 176 -32.11 2.55 4.52
CA ASN A 176 -31.84 1.17 4.93
C ASN A 176 -33.00 0.24 4.48
N ILE A 177 -32.92 -0.37 3.29
CA ILE A 177 -33.70 -1.52 2.80
C ILE A 177 -33.02 -2.04 1.52
N LEU A 178 -32.89 -3.36 1.38
CA LEU A 178 -32.17 -4.09 0.30
C LEU A 178 -30.62 -4.05 0.36
N GLN A 179 -30.05 -4.51 1.49
CA GLN A 179 -28.66 -5.02 1.50
C GLN A 179 -28.56 -6.36 0.75
N SER A 180 -28.56 -6.33 -0.59
CA SER A 180 -28.28 -7.52 -1.42
C SER A 180 -27.94 -7.14 -2.85
N ILE A 181 -26.97 -7.85 -3.46
CA ILE A 181 -26.31 -7.53 -4.75
C ILE A 181 -25.31 -6.36 -4.58
N LEU A 182 -24.24 -6.39 -5.37
CA LEU A 182 -23.07 -5.50 -5.26
C LEU A 182 -23.48 -4.03 -5.31
N ASP A 183 -23.14 -3.25 -4.27
CA ASP A 183 -23.21 -1.79 -4.35
C ASP A 183 -22.04 -1.28 -5.20
N PHE A 184 -22.32 -0.32 -6.08
CA PHE A 184 -21.33 0.26 -6.98
C PHE A 184 -21.55 1.76 -7.13
N LYS A 185 -20.46 2.53 -7.05
CA LYS A 185 -20.50 3.98 -7.23
C LYS A 185 -19.33 4.50 -8.04
N THR A 186 -19.64 5.27 -9.07
CA THR A 186 -18.66 6.12 -9.76
C THR A 186 -18.48 7.42 -8.98
N HIS A 187 -17.28 7.64 -8.47
CA HIS A 187 -16.82 8.92 -7.94
C HIS A 187 -16.07 9.70 -9.03
N TYR A 188 -16.14 11.03 -9.00
CA TYR A 188 -15.36 11.89 -9.87
C TYR A 188 -14.35 12.67 -9.03
N ILE A 189 -13.08 12.61 -9.43
CA ILE A 189 -11.95 13.17 -8.68
C ILE A 189 -11.01 13.93 -9.63
N ASN A 190 -10.37 14.97 -9.10
CA ASN A 190 -9.46 15.83 -9.83
C ASN A 190 -8.07 15.84 -9.21
N GLU A 191 -7.11 16.46 -9.89
CA GLU A 191 -5.73 16.58 -9.41
C GLU A 191 -5.69 17.24 -8.01
N TYR A 192 -4.94 16.65 -7.09
CA TYR A 192 -4.85 16.99 -5.65
C TYR A 192 -6.10 16.73 -4.78
N GLN A 193 -7.21 16.25 -5.36
CA GLN A 193 -8.37 15.86 -4.56
C GLN A 193 -8.19 14.47 -3.95
N VAL A 194 -8.75 14.27 -2.77
CA VAL A 194 -8.82 12.97 -2.08
C VAL A 194 -10.26 12.73 -1.63
N ILE A 195 -10.79 11.54 -1.92
CA ILE A 195 -12.11 11.10 -1.45
C ILE A 195 -11.90 9.97 -0.44
N ARG A 196 -12.40 10.15 0.77
CA ARG A 196 -12.37 9.12 1.82
C ARG A 196 -13.73 8.41 1.89
N ILE A 197 -13.70 7.09 1.73
CA ILE A 197 -14.85 6.18 1.84
C ILE A 197 -14.71 5.38 3.15
N THR A 198 -15.82 5.05 3.79
CA THR A 198 -15.87 4.36 5.09
C THR A 198 -16.76 3.11 5.03
N CYS A 199 -16.37 2.04 5.74
CA CYS A 199 -17.12 0.79 5.82
C CYS A 199 -17.08 0.20 7.24
N GLU A 200 -18.18 -0.42 7.66
CA GLU A 200 -18.34 -1.07 8.99
C GLU A 200 -17.88 -2.55 8.98
N THR A 201 -17.72 -3.10 7.77
CA THR A 201 -17.27 -4.46 7.51
C THR A 201 -15.83 -4.45 7.00
N ASP A 202 -15.24 -5.64 6.91
CA ASP A 202 -13.98 -5.85 6.23
C ASP A 202 -14.01 -5.24 4.80
N ILE A 203 -13.00 -4.43 4.48
CA ILE A 203 -12.85 -3.79 3.16
C ILE A 203 -12.06 -4.66 2.17
N THR A 204 -11.63 -5.86 2.60
CA THR A 204 -10.86 -6.79 1.79
C THR A 204 -11.68 -7.39 0.67
N GLY A 205 -11.23 -7.19 -0.58
CA GLY A 205 -11.92 -7.64 -1.78
C GLY A 205 -12.78 -6.59 -2.46
N ILE A 206 -12.87 -5.37 -1.92
CA ILE A 206 -13.45 -4.23 -2.64
C ILE A 206 -12.55 -3.92 -3.84
N LEU A 207 -13.16 -3.73 -5.01
CA LEU A 207 -12.45 -3.48 -6.26
C LEU A 207 -12.57 -2.00 -6.64
N ILE A 208 -11.42 -1.38 -6.92
CA ILE A 208 -11.34 -0.03 -7.48
C ILE A 208 -10.98 -0.14 -8.96
N ASN A 209 -11.74 0.51 -9.84
CA ASN A 209 -11.50 0.57 -11.28
C ASN A 209 -11.65 2.02 -11.76
N SER A 210 -10.73 2.53 -12.57
CA SER A 210 -10.70 3.95 -12.96
C SER A 210 -10.35 4.14 -14.43
N ASN A 211 -10.66 5.32 -14.99
CA ASN A 211 -10.35 5.67 -16.38
C ASN A 211 -8.91 6.21 -16.59
N LYS A 212 -8.20 6.55 -15.51
CA LYS A 212 -6.85 7.11 -15.44
C LYS A 212 -6.18 6.64 -14.14
N PRO A 213 -4.84 6.58 -14.05
CA PRO A 213 -4.17 6.23 -12.80
C PRO A 213 -4.57 7.10 -11.60
N ILE A 214 -4.68 6.44 -10.46
CA ILE A 214 -4.94 7.04 -9.14
C ILE A 214 -4.00 6.39 -8.14
N ALA A 215 -3.71 7.06 -7.02
CA ALA A 215 -3.19 6.38 -5.84
C ALA A 215 -4.36 6.00 -4.92
N VAL A 216 -4.22 4.91 -4.16
CA VAL A 216 -5.25 4.41 -3.24
C VAL A 216 -4.59 4.11 -1.89
N LEU A 217 -5.14 4.67 -0.81
CA LEU A 217 -4.79 4.34 0.57
C LEU A 217 -5.82 3.37 1.14
N THR A 218 -5.40 2.47 2.02
CA THR A 218 -6.31 1.58 2.74
C THR A 218 -5.88 1.36 4.19
N GLY A 219 -6.82 1.02 5.07
CA GLY A 219 -6.57 0.79 6.49
C GLY A 219 -7.71 1.27 7.40
N HIS A 220 -7.39 1.76 8.59
CA HIS A 220 -8.35 2.09 9.66
C HIS A 220 -7.92 3.34 10.46
N ALA A 221 -8.88 4.06 11.05
CA ALA A 221 -8.58 5.21 11.92
C ALA A 221 -8.12 4.79 13.33
N CYS A 222 -8.62 3.64 13.81
CA CYS A 222 -8.03 2.78 14.83
C CYS A 222 -8.52 1.35 14.54
N LEU A 223 -7.72 0.30 14.76
CA LEU A 223 -8.18 -1.09 14.72
C LEU A 223 -7.37 -2.00 15.67
N PRO A 224 -8.02 -2.80 16.54
CA PRO A 224 -7.36 -3.88 17.26
C PRO A 224 -7.32 -5.16 16.41
N VAL A 225 -6.15 -5.78 16.29
CA VAL A 225 -5.95 -7.05 15.57
C VAL A 225 -5.77 -8.16 16.59
N SER A 226 -6.88 -8.82 16.95
CA SER A 226 -6.91 -9.98 17.87
C SER A 226 -6.32 -9.75 19.28
N GLY A 227 -6.30 -8.51 19.76
CA GLY A 227 -6.00 -8.11 21.13
C GLY A 227 -6.95 -6.99 21.60
N THR A 228 -6.50 -6.13 22.52
CA THR A 228 -7.37 -5.08 23.11
C THR A 228 -7.00 -3.65 22.73
N THR A 229 -5.72 -3.39 22.46
CA THR A 229 -5.20 -2.11 21.97
C THR A 229 -5.40 -1.95 20.47
N CYS A 230 -5.58 -0.72 19.99
CA CYS A 230 -5.78 -0.41 18.58
C CYS A 230 -4.78 0.64 18.11
N ASP A 231 -4.28 0.49 16.89
CA ASP A 231 -3.49 1.52 16.22
C ASP A 231 -4.20 2.03 14.97
N HIS A 232 -3.76 3.16 14.43
CA HIS A 232 -3.99 3.58 13.07
C HIS A 232 -3.36 2.55 12.13
N LEU A 233 -4.06 2.21 11.05
CA LEU A 233 -3.54 1.36 9.99
C LEU A 233 -3.56 2.16 8.69
N VAL A 234 -2.45 2.23 7.96
CA VAL A 234 -2.41 2.87 6.63
C VAL A 234 -1.35 2.23 5.72
N GLU A 235 -1.75 1.82 4.52
CA GLU A 235 -0.83 1.31 3.49
C GLU A 235 -1.14 1.85 2.08
N MET A 236 -0.06 2.01 1.32
CA MET A 236 0.05 2.12 -0.15
C MET A 236 -0.65 0.97 -0.88
N ALA A 237 -1.94 1.07 -1.24
CA ALA A 237 -2.62 -0.02 -1.93
C ALA A 237 -1.92 -0.37 -3.26
N VAL A 238 -1.28 -1.54 -3.30
CA VAL A 238 -0.44 -1.96 -4.43
C VAL A 238 -1.29 -2.19 -5.69
N PRO A 239 -0.84 -1.71 -6.86
CA PRO A 239 -1.47 -1.98 -8.15
C PRO A 239 -1.76 -3.46 -8.44
N SER A 240 -2.93 -3.75 -9.02
CA SER A 240 -3.30 -5.13 -9.39
C SER A 240 -2.40 -5.77 -10.45
N ASN A 241 -1.62 -4.99 -11.22
CA ASN A 241 -0.59 -5.49 -12.14
C ASN A 241 0.73 -5.85 -11.42
N ALA A 242 0.93 -5.39 -10.19
CA ALA A 242 2.12 -5.60 -9.35
C ALA A 242 1.89 -6.64 -8.23
N HIS A 243 0.78 -7.37 -8.29
CA HIS A 243 0.61 -8.67 -7.63
C HIS A 243 1.56 -9.72 -8.24
N GLY A 244 1.69 -10.88 -7.60
CA GLY A 244 2.56 -11.98 -8.04
C GLY A 244 2.13 -13.33 -7.46
N SER A 245 2.89 -14.39 -7.79
CA SER A 245 2.58 -15.78 -7.42
C SER A 245 3.59 -16.44 -6.47
N SER A 246 4.65 -15.73 -6.07
CA SER A 246 5.76 -16.25 -5.25
C SER A 246 6.09 -15.24 -4.16
N TYR A 247 6.09 -15.68 -2.89
CA TYR A 247 6.28 -14.84 -1.71
C TYR A 247 7.14 -15.55 -0.66
N VAL A 248 7.80 -14.75 0.18
CA VAL A 248 8.39 -15.22 1.44
C VAL A 248 7.65 -14.54 2.58
N LEU A 249 6.96 -15.34 3.40
CA LEU A 249 6.22 -14.89 4.57
C LEU A 249 7.19 -14.86 5.76
N MET A 250 7.96 -13.77 5.86
CA MET A 250 8.87 -13.52 6.98
C MET A 250 8.15 -12.68 8.04
N PRO A 251 7.79 -13.24 9.22
CA PRO A 251 7.12 -12.48 10.26
C PRO A 251 8.04 -11.44 10.91
N SER A 252 7.50 -10.26 11.13
CA SER A 252 8.07 -9.20 11.95
C SER A 252 8.20 -9.64 13.41
N MET A 253 9.38 -9.45 14.01
CA MET A 253 9.67 -9.89 15.38
C MET A 253 9.04 -8.94 16.40
N ASN A 254 8.20 -9.45 17.31
CA ASN A 254 7.80 -8.68 18.49
C ASN A 254 8.84 -8.80 19.61
N VAL A 255 9.21 -7.65 20.17
CA VAL A 255 10.26 -7.54 21.18
C VAL A 255 9.72 -8.00 22.54
N GLY A 256 9.78 -9.31 22.78
CA GLY A 256 9.48 -9.92 24.09
C GLY A 256 8.77 -11.28 24.03
N SER A 257 7.96 -11.52 22.99
CA SER A 257 6.94 -12.59 22.99
C SER A 257 6.98 -13.56 21.78
N GLY A 258 7.87 -13.35 20.81
CA GLY A 258 7.95 -14.15 19.57
C GLY A 258 7.10 -13.60 18.43
N SER A 259 7.03 -14.32 17.30
CA SER A 259 6.21 -13.88 16.15
C SER A 259 4.72 -13.83 16.51
N ASN A 260 4.08 -12.71 16.17
CA ASN A 260 2.65 -12.45 16.36
C ASN A 260 2.03 -11.87 15.06
N SER A 261 2.55 -12.26 13.89
CA SER A 261 2.08 -11.79 12.59
C SER A 261 1.05 -12.72 11.96
N ILE A 262 -0.03 -12.13 11.44
CA ILE A 262 -1.01 -12.80 10.58
C ILE A 262 -0.69 -12.43 9.14
N PHE A 263 -0.54 -13.42 8.26
CA PHE A 263 -0.46 -13.20 6.83
C PHE A 263 -1.85 -13.41 6.23
N ARG A 264 -2.39 -12.34 5.63
CA ARG A 264 -3.66 -12.34 4.89
C ARG A 264 -3.35 -12.51 3.41
N ILE A 265 -3.81 -13.62 2.84
CA ILE A 265 -3.65 -13.99 1.43
C ILE A 265 -4.97 -13.74 0.71
N VAL A 266 -4.99 -12.93 -0.35
CA VAL A 266 -6.21 -12.46 -1.02
C VAL A 266 -6.21 -12.85 -2.51
N HIS A 267 -7.28 -13.51 -2.97
CA HIS A 267 -7.45 -13.89 -4.38
C HIS A 267 -8.38 -12.91 -5.12
N GLY A 268 -7.77 -11.89 -5.74
CA GLY A 268 -8.46 -10.91 -6.61
C GLY A 268 -8.66 -11.33 -8.07
N GLY A 269 -7.90 -12.32 -8.54
CA GLY A 269 -7.92 -12.85 -9.92
C GLY A 269 -9.27 -13.44 -10.39
N SER A 270 -9.30 -13.91 -11.65
CA SER A 270 -10.51 -14.36 -12.37
C SER A 270 -11.28 -15.53 -11.73
N LEU A 271 -12.45 -15.86 -12.27
CA LEU A 271 -13.32 -16.95 -11.78
C LEU A 271 -12.55 -18.27 -11.63
N GLY A 272 -12.70 -18.90 -10.46
CA GLY A 272 -12.09 -20.19 -10.14
C GLY A 272 -11.59 -20.25 -8.70
N THR A 273 -10.51 -21.00 -8.53
CA THR A 273 -9.75 -21.19 -7.30
C THR A 273 -8.26 -21.06 -7.57
N ILE A 274 -7.51 -20.57 -6.59
CA ILE A 274 -6.04 -20.60 -6.58
C ILE A 274 -5.60 -21.63 -5.55
N ASP A 275 -4.60 -22.44 -5.91
CA ASP A 275 -3.93 -23.34 -4.98
C ASP A 275 -2.69 -22.63 -4.42
N LEU A 276 -2.46 -22.83 -3.13
CA LEU A 276 -1.43 -22.22 -2.30
C LEU A 276 -0.56 -23.36 -1.75
N MET A 277 0.74 -23.29 -2.01
CA MET A 277 1.73 -24.30 -1.62
C MET A 277 2.76 -23.65 -0.72
N PHE A 278 2.86 -24.12 0.53
CA PHE A 278 3.82 -23.63 1.51
C PHE A 278 5.00 -24.59 1.59
N SER A 279 6.22 -24.05 1.71
CA SER A 279 7.46 -24.85 1.92
C SER A 279 7.43 -25.68 3.22
N SER A 280 6.55 -25.35 4.17
CA SER A 280 6.23 -26.20 5.34
C SER A 280 5.49 -27.50 5.00
N GLY A 281 5.11 -27.73 3.74
CA GLY A 281 4.31 -28.87 3.28
C GLY A 281 2.80 -28.70 3.41
N ASP A 282 2.32 -27.55 3.90
CA ASP A 282 0.90 -27.20 3.88
C ASP A 282 0.44 -26.85 2.45
N THR A 283 -0.78 -27.25 2.09
CA THR A 283 -1.38 -26.99 0.78
C THR A 283 -2.85 -26.61 0.95
N ARG A 284 -3.26 -25.47 0.40
CA ARG A 284 -4.62 -24.93 0.59
C ARG A 284 -5.19 -24.41 -0.73
N THR A 285 -6.51 -24.39 -0.84
CA THR A 285 -7.20 -23.84 -2.02
C THR A 285 -8.06 -22.66 -1.60
N LEU A 286 -7.91 -21.52 -2.28
CA LEU A 286 -8.62 -20.26 -2.02
C LEU A 286 -9.57 -19.94 -3.18
N TYR A 287 -10.82 -19.61 -2.88
CA TYR A 287 -11.84 -19.22 -3.86
C TYR A 287 -11.74 -17.74 -4.23
N ARG A 288 -12.08 -17.36 -5.47
CA ARG A 288 -12.13 -15.95 -5.90
C ARG A 288 -12.93 -15.07 -4.95
N GLY A 289 -12.40 -13.88 -4.64
CA GLY A 289 -13.08 -12.91 -3.78
C GLY A 289 -13.13 -13.33 -2.32
N ARG A 290 -12.32 -14.31 -1.92
CA ARG A 290 -12.04 -14.65 -0.52
C ARG A 290 -10.59 -14.31 -0.20
N PHE A 291 -10.34 -14.15 1.09
CA PHE A 291 -9.03 -14.11 1.69
C PHE A 291 -8.88 -15.27 2.68
N LEU A 292 -7.64 -15.52 3.08
CA LEU A 292 -7.29 -16.49 4.11
C LEU A 292 -6.26 -15.87 5.05
N ASP A 293 -6.57 -15.86 6.33
CA ASP A 293 -5.67 -15.40 7.41
C ASP A 293 -4.93 -16.60 7.99
N ILE A 294 -3.59 -16.52 8.07
CA ILE A 294 -2.73 -17.56 8.64
C ILE A 294 -1.73 -16.93 9.60
N PRO A 295 -1.66 -17.33 10.88
CA PRO A 295 -0.55 -16.96 11.75
C PRO A 295 0.72 -17.70 11.32
N ILE A 296 1.82 -16.98 11.10
CA ILE A 296 3.10 -17.56 10.68
C ILE A 296 4.16 -17.24 11.75
N SER A 297 4.59 -18.27 12.48
CA SER A 297 5.56 -18.09 13.58
C SER A 297 7.02 -18.08 13.12
N GLU A 298 7.33 -18.77 12.01
CA GLU A 298 8.67 -18.93 11.44
C GLU A 298 8.62 -18.63 9.93
N PRO A 299 9.68 -18.09 9.31
CA PRO A 299 9.69 -17.75 7.90
C PRO A 299 9.34 -18.93 6.98
N VAL A 300 8.40 -18.72 6.05
CA VAL A 300 7.96 -19.76 5.10
C VAL A 300 7.76 -19.19 3.70
N CYS A 301 8.23 -19.89 2.67
CA CYS A 301 7.94 -19.55 1.27
C CYS A 301 6.56 -20.05 0.86
N LEU A 302 5.85 -19.23 0.07
CA LEU A 302 4.51 -19.48 -0.48
C LEU A 302 4.55 -19.32 -2.02
N GLU A 303 4.19 -20.39 -2.72
CA GLU A 303 3.92 -20.38 -4.17
C GLU A 303 2.41 -20.54 -4.43
N SER A 304 1.88 -19.88 -5.46
CA SER A 304 0.47 -19.95 -5.83
C SER A 304 0.24 -20.19 -7.31
N SER A 305 -0.87 -20.84 -7.67
CA SER A 305 -1.13 -21.23 -9.08
C SER A 305 -1.47 -20.06 -10.01
N ASN A 306 -1.81 -18.88 -9.48
CA ASN A 306 -1.94 -17.59 -10.18
C ASN A 306 -1.60 -16.44 -9.21
N ASP A 307 -1.60 -15.20 -9.71
CA ASP A 307 -1.33 -14.01 -8.91
C ASP A 307 -2.33 -13.80 -7.76
N ILE A 308 -1.77 -13.58 -6.57
CA ILE A 308 -2.44 -13.25 -5.30
C ILE A 308 -1.85 -11.94 -4.75
N LEU A 309 -2.53 -11.35 -3.76
CA LEU A 309 -1.97 -10.30 -2.91
C LEU A 309 -1.73 -10.86 -1.50
N VAL A 310 -0.62 -10.47 -0.87
CA VAL A 310 -0.25 -10.90 0.48
C VAL A 310 0.03 -9.67 1.35
N ILE A 311 -0.55 -9.67 2.55
CA ILE A 311 -0.45 -8.60 3.54
C ILE A 311 0.04 -9.21 4.85
N GLU A 312 1.10 -8.65 5.43
CA GLU A 312 1.45 -8.87 6.83
C GLU A 312 0.60 -7.94 7.71
N ILE A 313 0.02 -8.51 8.76
CA ILE A 313 -0.81 -7.81 9.73
C ILE A 313 -0.24 -8.15 11.11
N MET A 314 0.39 -7.18 11.78
CA MET A 314 0.84 -7.42 13.15
C MET A 314 -0.36 -7.43 14.10
N ARG A 315 -0.36 -8.34 15.08
CA ARG A 315 -1.42 -8.42 16.10
C ARG A 315 -1.19 -7.40 17.22
N SER A 316 -2.28 -6.96 17.85
CA SER A 316 -2.26 -6.07 19.02
C SER A 316 -1.59 -6.69 20.24
N ALA A 317 -1.21 -5.83 21.20
CA ALA A 317 -0.86 -6.24 22.54
C ALA A 317 -1.95 -7.09 23.22
N SER A 318 -1.53 -8.19 23.85
CA SER A 318 -2.34 -9.06 24.69
C SER A 318 -2.16 -8.79 26.19
N ASP A 319 -0.99 -8.29 26.58
CA ASP A 319 -0.55 -8.04 27.96
C ASP A 319 0.70 -7.14 27.97
N ASP A 320 1.16 -6.77 29.17
CA ASP A 320 2.29 -5.85 29.40
C ASP A 320 3.67 -6.35 28.89
N SER A 321 3.78 -7.60 28.40
CA SER A 321 5.03 -8.11 27.80
C SER A 321 5.17 -7.80 26.30
N PHE A 322 4.12 -7.29 25.67
CA PHE A 322 4.09 -6.99 24.24
C PHE A 322 4.52 -5.54 23.96
N VAL A 323 5.39 -5.33 22.97
CA VAL A 323 5.92 -4.01 22.61
C VAL A 323 5.52 -3.66 21.17
N GLY A 324 4.48 -2.84 21.04
CA GLY A 324 3.93 -2.37 19.77
C GLY A 324 2.41 -2.56 19.73
N ASP A 325 1.75 -1.80 18.86
CA ASP A 325 0.33 -1.96 18.50
C ASP A 325 0.21 -2.27 16.98
N PRO A 326 -0.96 -2.67 16.44
CA PRO A 326 -0.99 -3.40 15.16
C PRO A 326 -0.80 -2.50 13.92
N PHE A 327 0.09 -2.88 13.00
CA PHE A 327 0.26 -2.25 11.67
C PHE A 327 -0.17 -3.19 10.52
N ILE A 328 -0.25 -2.66 9.29
CA ILE A 328 -0.41 -3.45 8.05
C ILE A 328 0.66 -3.11 7.00
N SER A 329 1.35 -4.14 6.49
CA SER A 329 2.33 -4.01 5.41
C SER A 329 1.96 -4.91 4.26
N THR A 330 2.07 -4.45 3.02
CA THR A 330 2.14 -5.37 1.88
C THR A 330 3.45 -6.15 1.91
N VAL A 331 3.39 -7.43 1.53
CA VAL A 331 4.57 -8.24 1.27
C VAL A 331 4.87 -8.14 -0.23
N PRO A 332 6.06 -7.69 -0.66
CA PRO A 332 6.42 -7.73 -2.08
C PRO A 332 6.58 -9.20 -2.55
N PRO A 333 6.05 -9.60 -3.72
CA PRO A 333 6.37 -10.89 -4.30
C PRO A 333 7.84 -10.92 -4.75
N THR A 334 8.43 -12.12 -4.79
CA THR A 334 9.88 -12.32 -5.00
C THR A 334 10.39 -11.79 -6.34
N ASN A 335 9.53 -11.72 -7.35
CA ASN A 335 9.82 -11.15 -8.67
C ASN A 335 9.79 -9.61 -8.70
N MET A 336 9.31 -8.95 -7.63
CA MET A 336 9.26 -7.49 -7.48
C MET A 336 10.33 -6.96 -6.52
N PHE A 337 11.29 -7.79 -6.13
CA PHE A 337 12.48 -7.37 -5.39
C PHE A 337 13.38 -6.47 -6.24
N THR A 338 14.15 -5.57 -5.60
CA THR A 338 15.08 -4.67 -6.30
C THR A 338 16.52 -4.79 -5.78
N LEU A 339 17.44 -4.00 -6.34
CA LEU A 339 18.88 -4.06 -6.13
C LEU A 339 19.36 -3.15 -4.99
N SER A 340 18.61 -2.10 -4.67
CA SER A 340 19.08 -0.97 -3.86
C SER A 340 17.97 -0.38 -3.00
N TYR A 341 18.31 0.00 -1.77
CA TYR A 341 17.39 0.54 -0.78
C TYR A 341 18.05 1.64 0.05
N THR A 342 17.47 2.83 0.11
CA THR A 342 17.79 3.84 1.13
C THR A 342 16.62 3.94 2.11
N LEU A 343 16.90 3.98 3.42
CA LEU A 343 15.90 4.10 4.47
C LEU A 343 16.43 4.98 5.60
N ASP A 344 15.67 6.01 5.98
CA ASP A 344 15.86 6.68 7.25
C ASP A 344 14.91 6.11 8.30
N SER A 345 15.47 5.66 9.43
CA SER A 345 14.73 5.12 10.57
C SER A 345 14.72 6.05 11.79
N MET A 346 15.11 7.32 11.64
CA MET A 346 15.04 8.38 12.66
C MET A 346 13.60 8.89 12.89
N VAL A 347 12.63 7.96 12.91
CA VAL A 347 11.22 8.21 13.22
C VAL A 347 11.07 8.47 14.72
N VAL A 348 10.49 9.64 15.06
CA VAL A 348 10.30 10.08 16.45
C VAL A 348 8.83 10.45 16.69
N SER A 349 8.10 9.60 17.42
CA SER A 349 6.78 9.95 17.93
C SER A 349 6.90 10.61 19.31
N ASN A 350 6.39 11.83 19.42
CA ASN A 350 6.25 12.55 20.70
C ASN A 350 7.51 12.60 21.59
N GLY A 351 8.69 12.66 20.97
CA GLY A 351 10.00 12.70 21.64
C GLY A 351 10.61 11.33 21.95
N ARG A 352 9.98 10.23 21.51
CA ARG A 352 10.45 8.85 21.62
C ARG A 352 10.88 8.35 20.24
N GLN A 353 12.13 7.89 20.13
CA GLN A 353 12.66 7.26 18.92
C GLN A 353 12.19 5.81 18.83
N PHE A 354 11.68 5.38 17.67
CA PHE A 354 11.25 3.99 17.46
C PHE A 354 12.42 3.00 17.49
N GLN A 355 12.16 1.80 18.00
CA GLN A 355 13.03 0.63 17.82
C GLN A 355 12.74 0.00 16.46
N SER A 356 13.39 0.53 15.42
CA SER A 356 13.18 0.14 14.03
C SER A 356 14.07 -1.04 13.61
N TYR A 357 13.51 -1.96 12.84
CA TYR A 357 14.16 -3.14 12.27
C TYR A 357 13.87 -3.22 10.77
N VAL A 358 14.75 -3.90 10.02
CA VAL A 358 14.46 -4.33 8.64
C VAL A 358 14.51 -5.85 8.52
N SER A 359 13.47 -6.40 7.91
CA SER A 359 13.36 -7.79 7.43
C SER A 359 13.92 -7.85 6.01
N ILE A 360 14.98 -8.64 5.81
CA ILE A 360 15.68 -8.80 4.54
C ILE A 360 15.46 -10.22 4.01
N ILE A 361 15.02 -10.33 2.75
CA ILE A 361 14.71 -11.58 2.08
C ILE A 361 15.60 -11.69 0.83
N ALA A 362 16.40 -12.75 0.73
CA ALA A 362 17.32 -12.95 -0.39
C ALA A 362 17.25 -14.40 -0.91
N SER A 363 17.48 -14.64 -2.20
CA SER A 363 17.74 -16.02 -2.66
C SER A 363 19.04 -16.52 -2.03
N VAL A 364 19.21 -17.83 -1.81
CA VAL A 364 20.45 -18.40 -1.24
C VAL A 364 21.70 -18.06 -2.09
N ASN A 365 21.52 -17.78 -3.39
CA ASN A 365 22.57 -17.31 -4.30
C ASN A 365 22.86 -15.79 -4.18
N THR A 366 21.84 -14.98 -3.86
CA THR A 366 21.97 -13.54 -3.57
C THR A 366 22.62 -13.33 -2.20
N MET A 367 22.17 -14.09 -1.20
CA MET A 367 22.57 -14.05 0.20
C MET A 367 24.09 -13.95 0.40
N GLN A 368 24.85 -14.78 -0.30
CA GLN A 368 26.33 -14.86 -0.24
C GLN A 368 27.06 -13.62 -0.80
N ARG A 369 26.33 -12.58 -1.21
CA ARG A 369 26.82 -11.36 -1.89
C ARG A 369 26.33 -10.07 -1.24
N LEU A 370 25.49 -10.18 -0.20
CA LEU A 370 24.98 -9.07 0.60
C LEU A 370 25.90 -8.89 1.82
N ASN A 371 27.08 -8.32 1.59
CA ASN A 371 28.17 -8.18 2.57
C ASN A 371 27.87 -7.28 3.79
N PHE A 372 26.61 -6.90 3.98
CA PHE A 372 26.07 -6.11 5.09
C PHE A 372 25.19 -6.95 6.04
N VAL A 373 25.11 -8.27 5.85
CA VAL A 373 24.34 -9.20 6.68
C VAL A 373 25.16 -10.47 6.99
N ASP A 374 25.56 -10.66 8.24
CA ASP A 374 26.28 -11.88 8.66
C ASP A 374 25.33 -13.04 9.06
N ASN A 375 24.10 -12.73 9.49
CA ASN A 375 23.20 -13.67 10.18
C ASN A 375 21.95 -14.03 9.34
N PHE A 376 22.15 -14.52 8.12
CA PHE A 376 21.06 -15.11 7.33
C PHE A 376 20.70 -16.53 7.79
N SER A 377 19.40 -16.81 7.87
CA SER A 377 18.82 -18.14 8.09
C SER A 377 18.18 -18.65 6.80
N ASN A 378 18.57 -19.82 6.31
CA ASN A 378 17.89 -20.48 5.18
C ASN A 378 16.49 -20.93 5.59
N ILE A 379 15.50 -20.80 4.70
CA ILE A 379 14.17 -21.38 4.87
C ILE A 379 14.21 -22.85 4.45
N SER A 380 13.66 -23.74 5.28
CA SER A 380 13.54 -25.17 4.96
C SER A 380 12.75 -25.38 3.66
N ASP A 381 13.22 -26.30 2.81
CA ASP A 381 12.56 -26.68 1.56
C ASP A 381 12.23 -25.50 0.62
N CYS A 382 13.10 -24.47 0.62
CA CYS A 382 12.99 -23.28 -0.22
C CYS A 382 14.37 -22.68 -0.61
N ASP A 383 14.45 -22.04 -1.79
CA ASP A 383 15.68 -21.39 -2.31
C ASP A 383 15.93 -19.97 -1.74
N PHE A 384 15.27 -19.60 -0.64
CA PHE A 384 15.38 -18.28 0.00
C PHE A 384 15.92 -18.35 1.44
N ALA A 385 16.54 -17.25 1.87
CA ALA A 385 17.05 -17.02 3.21
C ALA A 385 16.61 -15.65 3.72
N THR A 386 16.48 -15.53 5.04
CA THR A 386 15.97 -14.33 5.73
C THR A 386 16.90 -13.86 6.84
N ALA A 387 16.93 -12.56 7.08
CA ALA A 387 17.67 -11.93 8.17
C ALA A 387 16.96 -10.68 8.68
N THR A 388 17.07 -10.42 9.98
CA THR A 388 16.57 -9.18 10.60
C THR A 388 17.75 -8.33 11.07
N LEU A 389 17.81 -7.06 10.66
CA LEU A 389 18.78 -6.09 11.19
C LEU A 389 18.07 -5.05 12.08
N PRO A 390 18.59 -4.76 13.29
CA PRO A 390 18.20 -3.57 14.03
C PRO A 390 18.83 -2.33 13.39
N VAL A 391 18.00 -1.36 13.00
CA VAL A 391 18.45 -0.12 12.32
C VAL A 391 18.23 1.14 13.16
N HIS A 392 17.68 1.00 14.37
CA HIS A 392 17.24 2.05 15.31
C HIS A 392 17.92 3.43 15.12
N GLY A 393 17.19 4.41 14.58
CA GLY A 393 17.66 5.79 14.49
C GLY A 393 18.85 6.01 13.55
N GLN A 394 18.96 5.22 12.47
CA GLN A 394 20.00 5.35 11.44
C GLN A 394 19.39 5.58 10.05
N LEU A 395 20.07 6.39 9.25
CA LEU A 395 19.99 6.36 7.80
C LEU A 395 20.87 5.23 7.28
N ILE A 396 20.30 4.31 6.50
CA ILE A 396 21.01 3.21 5.83
C ILE A 396 20.84 3.30 4.32
N ASN A 397 21.88 2.87 3.59
CA ASN A 397 21.83 2.61 2.15
C ASN A 397 22.42 1.23 1.88
N LEU A 398 21.61 0.31 1.36
CA LEU A 398 21.96 -1.10 1.18
C LEU A 398 21.80 -1.49 -0.28
N GLU A 399 22.87 -2.00 -0.90
CA GLU A 399 22.96 -2.26 -2.33
C GLU A 399 23.50 -3.66 -2.63
N SER A 400 22.92 -4.33 -3.62
CA SER A 400 23.34 -5.64 -4.09
C SER A 400 24.56 -5.53 -4.99
N SER A 401 25.71 -6.02 -4.51
CA SER A 401 27.01 -5.95 -5.22
C SER A 401 27.13 -6.80 -6.49
N SER A 402 26.01 -7.33 -7.03
CA SER A 402 26.02 -8.37 -8.06
C SER A 402 24.79 -8.44 -8.97
N ASP A 403 24.03 -7.35 -9.09
CA ASP A 403 22.82 -7.25 -9.92
C ASP A 403 21.72 -8.30 -9.57
N MET A 404 21.80 -8.89 -8.38
CA MET A 404 20.86 -9.89 -7.87
C MET A 404 19.90 -9.26 -6.86
N PRO A 405 18.58 -9.22 -7.13
CA PRO A 405 17.64 -8.51 -6.25
C PRO A 405 17.39 -9.23 -4.91
N PHE A 406 17.00 -8.42 -3.92
CA PHE A 406 16.54 -8.84 -2.60
C PHE A 406 15.34 -7.99 -2.18
N GLY A 407 14.52 -8.50 -1.26
CA GLY A 407 13.38 -7.80 -0.69
C GLY A 407 13.74 -7.18 0.66
N MET A 408 13.21 -5.99 0.95
CA MET A 408 13.34 -5.39 2.28
C MET A 408 12.02 -4.75 2.75
N MET A 409 11.59 -5.12 3.94
CA MET A 409 10.47 -4.52 4.69
C MET A 409 11.00 -3.90 5.98
N THR A 410 10.44 -2.77 6.40
CA THR A 410 10.78 -2.14 7.69
C THR A 410 9.58 -2.23 8.62
N TYR A 411 9.86 -2.40 9.90
CA TYR A 411 8.89 -2.20 10.96
C TYR A 411 9.56 -1.52 12.15
N GLY A 412 8.79 -0.77 12.94
CA GLY A 412 9.28 -0.12 14.14
C GLY A 412 8.30 -0.26 15.29
N VAL A 413 8.81 -0.40 16.52
CA VAL A 413 7.97 -0.51 17.71
C VAL A 413 8.35 0.47 18.82
N LEU A 414 7.33 0.94 19.52
CA LEU A 414 7.34 1.63 20.80
C LEU A 414 6.31 0.97 21.72
N VAL A 415 6.37 1.26 23.03
CA VAL A 415 5.24 0.89 23.91
C VAL A 415 4.02 1.72 23.49
N GLY A 416 2.98 1.05 22.98
CA GLY A 416 1.71 1.61 22.52
C GLY A 416 1.69 2.14 21.08
N GLU A 417 2.74 1.95 20.27
CA GLU A 417 2.77 2.45 18.88
C GLU A 417 3.65 1.56 18.00
N SER A 418 3.33 1.43 16.72
CA SER A 418 4.21 0.77 15.74
C SER A 418 4.36 1.58 14.44
N TYR A 419 4.94 0.93 13.43
CA TYR A 419 4.65 1.11 12.00
C TYR A 419 5.20 -0.10 11.24
N GLY A 420 4.74 -0.35 10.00
CA GLY A 420 5.44 -1.30 9.13
C GLY A 420 5.00 -1.29 7.67
N PHE A 421 5.97 -1.28 6.75
CA PHE A 421 5.76 -1.15 5.31
C PHE A 421 6.94 -1.76 4.50
N PRO A 422 6.75 -2.11 3.21
CA PRO A 422 7.88 -2.42 2.34
C PRO A 422 8.77 -1.20 2.17
N VAL A 423 10.08 -1.31 2.37
CA VAL A 423 11.01 -0.18 2.17
C VAL A 423 11.04 0.24 0.70
N GLY A 424 10.87 -0.73 -0.19
CA GLY A 424 11.05 -0.55 -1.62
C GLY A 424 10.77 -1.83 -2.40
N ARG A 425 10.42 -1.67 -3.66
CA ARG A 425 10.08 -2.75 -4.58
C ARG A 425 9.97 -2.22 -5.99
N LYS A 426 10.05 -3.13 -6.95
CA LYS A 426 9.59 -2.90 -8.31
C LYS A 426 8.07 -2.89 -8.40
N PHE A 427 7.62 -2.25 -9.46
CA PHE A 427 6.28 -2.27 -10.02
C PHE A 427 6.41 -2.48 -11.54
N LYS A 428 5.29 -2.74 -12.20
CA LYS A 428 5.21 -2.64 -13.66
C LYS A 428 4.68 -1.26 -14.00
N ASP A 429 5.25 -0.68 -15.04
CA ASP A 429 4.79 0.57 -15.62
C ASP A 429 3.31 0.52 -16.05
N TYR A 430 2.69 1.69 -16.19
CA TYR A 430 1.29 1.80 -16.62
C TYR A 430 1.09 1.62 -18.13
N THR A 431 2.05 2.06 -18.95
CA THR A 431 1.96 2.11 -20.42
C THR A 431 2.77 1.00 -21.10
N ASP A 432 3.73 0.39 -20.38
CA ASP A 432 4.81 -0.47 -20.90
C ASP A 432 5.79 0.29 -21.84
N ILE A 433 5.83 1.63 -21.78
CA ILE A 433 6.62 2.50 -22.67
C ILE A 433 7.18 3.68 -21.85
N ASP A 434 8.50 3.86 -21.82
CA ASP A 434 9.06 5.08 -21.20
C ASP A 434 8.83 6.30 -22.12
N GLU A 435 7.76 7.05 -21.83
CA GLU A 435 7.35 8.28 -22.54
C GLU A 435 8.38 9.43 -22.39
N CYS A 436 9.35 9.29 -21.48
CA CYS A 436 10.44 10.25 -21.25
C CYS A 436 11.75 9.84 -21.97
N GLU A 437 12.13 8.57 -22.03
CA GLU A 437 13.25 8.09 -22.86
C GLU A 437 12.93 8.14 -24.36
N SER A 438 11.65 8.11 -24.76
CA SER A 438 11.21 8.03 -26.16
C SER A 438 11.38 9.34 -26.96
N ASN A 439 12.59 9.89 -26.96
CA ASN A 439 13.03 11.07 -27.70
C ASN A 439 12.38 12.40 -27.22
N THR A 440 11.91 12.42 -25.97
CA THR A 440 11.25 13.56 -25.30
C THR A 440 12.27 14.44 -24.57
N THR A 441 12.73 15.53 -25.20
CA THR A 441 13.54 16.56 -24.50
C THR A 441 12.63 17.64 -23.91
N CYS A 442 12.43 17.63 -22.60
CA CYS A 442 11.76 18.73 -21.92
C CYS A 442 12.57 20.05 -22.06
N PRO A 443 11.91 21.21 -22.26
CA PRO A 443 12.60 22.50 -22.41
C PRO A 443 13.45 22.87 -21.19
N ASN A 444 14.47 23.71 -21.38
CA ASN A 444 15.23 24.38 -20.31
C ASN A 444 15.97 23.50 -19.27
N GLY A 445 15.85 22.17 -19.33
CA GLY A 445 16.27 21.28 -18.25
C GLY A 445 15.14 20.89 -17.28
N ASP A 446 13.88 21.21 -17.61
CA ASP A 446 12.69 20.79 -16.87
C ASP A 446 12.63 19.25 -16.76
N VAL A 447 12.17 18.73 -15.62
CA VAL A 447 12.06 17.28 -15.36
C VAL A 447 10.90 16.69 -16.16
N CYS A 448 11.17 15.63 -16.93
CA CYS A 448 10.13 14.81 -17.55
C CYS A 448 9.50 13.88 -16.51
N VAL A 449 8.17 13.88 -16.44
CA VAL A 449 7.38 13.07 -15.51
C VAL A 449 6.25 12.39 -16.26
N GLU A 450 6.24 11.07 -16.29
CA GLU A 450 5.13 10.27 -16.83
C GLU A 450 3.92 10.30 -15.88
N ILE A 451 2.74 10.52 -16.47
CA ILE A 451 1.43 10.59 -15.80
C ILE A 451 0.39 9.96 -16.74
N GLY A 452 0.07 8.69 -16.50
CA GLY A 452 -0.91 7.96 -17.32
C GLY A 452 -0.40 7.77 -18.75
N LEU A 453 -1.26 7.98 -19.75
CA LEU A 453 -0.91 7.85 -21.17
C LEU A 453 -0.21 9.11 -21.71
N SER A 454 0.67 9.74 -20.92
CA SER A 454 1.31 11.01 -21.25
C SER A 454 2.48 11.35 -20.33
N TYR A 455 3.33 12.31 -20.73
CA TYR A 455 4.27 12.99 -19.83
C TYR A 455 3.88 14.45 -19.60
N ARG A 456 4.44 15.05 -18.54
CA ARG A 456 4.50 16.50 -18.32
C ARG A 456 5.94 16.92 -18.00
N CYS A 457 6.34 18.09 -18.48
CA CYS A 457 7.59 18.73 -18.07
C CYS A 457 7.34 19.65 -16.86
N TYR A 458 8.13 19.49 -15.80
CA TYR A 458 8.07 20.33 -14.61
C TYR A 458 9.38 21.11 -14.40
N SER A 459 9.30 22.42 -14.34
CA SER A 459 10.46 23.29 -14.06
C SER A 459 10.73 23.31 -12.55
N LEU A 460 11.83 22.71 -12.11
CA LEU A 460 12.27 22.79 -10.71
C LEU A 460 13.07 24.07 -10.49
N ILE A 461 12.74 24.78 -9.42
CA ILE A 461 13.58 25.89 -8.94
C ILE A 461 14.80 25.27 -8.25
N GLN A 462 15.96 25.34 -8.90
CA GLN A 462 17.22 24.96 -8.26
C GLN A 462 17.47 25.83 -7.04
N VAL A 463 17.67 25.20 -5.88
CA VAL A 463 17.99 25.91 -4.64
C VAL A 463 19.47 26.31 -4.71
N PRO A 464 19.83 27.60 -4.57
CA PRO A 464 21.24 28.00 -4.60
C PRO A 464 22.02 27.34 -3.47
N THR A 465 22.99 26.50 -3.82
CA THR A 465 23.91 25.81 -2.90
C THR A 465 24.97 26.77 -2.36
N ASP A 466 24.52 27.81 -1.64
CA ASP A 466 25.40 28.80 -1.04
C ASP A 466 26.26 28.16 0.05
N THR A 467 27.58 28.24 -0.11
CA THR A 467 28.53 27.55 0.76
C THR A 467 28.90 28.45 1.94
N THR A 468 28.93 27.85 3.13
CA THR A 468 29.41 28.44 4.40
C THR A 468 28.62 29.64 4.94
N GLN A 469 27.57 29.36 5.73
CA GLN A 469 27.20 30.21 6.86
C GLN A 469 27.27 29.42 8.17
N THR A 470 28.21 29.80 9.03
CA THR A 470 28.34 29.28 10.40
C THR A 470 27.21 29.85 11.26
N PRO A 471 26.52 29.06 12.10
CA PRO A 471 25.44 29.58 12.93
C PRO A 471 25.98 30.55 14.00
N THR A 472 25.69 31.84 13.85
CA THR A 472 25.92 32.84 14.90
C THR A 472 24.64 33.06 15.70
N ASP A 473 24.68 32.74 17.00
CA ASP A 473 23.64 33.11 17.95
C ASP A 473 23.36 34.62 17.94
N ALA A 474 22.08 34.99 17.95
CA ALA A 474 21.63 36.39 17.95
C ALA A 474 20.45 36.63 18.91
N SER A 475 20.56 36.12 20.14
CA SER A 475 19.65 36.51 21.23
C SER A 475 20.11 37.82 21.88
N THR A 476 19.52 38.96 21.49
CA THR A 476 19.22 40.09 22.40
C THR A 476 18.34 41.14 21.73
N GLN A 477 17.38 41.68 22.48
CA GLN A 477 16.69 42.93 22.15
C GLN A 477 17.28 44.06 22.99
N GLU A 478 17.42 45.27 22.43
CA GLU A 478 16.98 46.51 23.09
C GLU A 478 16.74 47.62 22.03
N PRO A 479 15.90 48.65 22.33
CA PRO A 479 15.38 49.57 21.31
C PRO A 479 16.12 50.91 21.23
N VAL A 480 16.07 51.56 20.06
CA VAL A 480 16.43 52.98 19.87
C VAL A 480 15.32 53.69 19.08
N ASN A 481 15.04 54.96 19.44
CA ASN A 481 13.85 55.71 19.06
C ASN A 481 14.21 57.06 18.42
N ALA A 482 13.76 57.36 17.19
CA ALA A 482 13.88 58.69 16.56
C ALA A 482 12.92 58.95 15.36
N THR A 483 11.77 59.57 15.67
CA THR A 483 11.07 60.68 14.96
C THR A 483 11.24 60.99 13.45
N THR A 484 10.10 61.47 12.89
CA THR A 484 9.92 62.36 11.69
C THR A 484 10.16 61.76 10.29
N GLN A 485 9.43 62.13 9.23
CA GLN A 485 8.47 63.25 9.03
C GLN A 485 7.36 62.88 8.00
N GLU A 486 6.18 63.51 8.08
CA GLU A 486 5.05 63.36 7.12
C GLU A 486 4.70 64.71 6.47
N PRO A 487 4.29 64.71 5.18
CA PRO A 487 3.00 65.34 4.79
C PRO A 487 2.27 64.53 3.69
N GLY A 488 0.94 64.33 3.64
CA GLY A 488 -0.21 64.96 4.29
C GLY A 488 -1.30 65.30 3.22
N VAL A 489 -2.59 65.40 3.60
CA VAL A 489 -3.75 65.94 2.79
C VAL A 489 -4.34 65.00 1.71
N THR A 490 -5.66 64.69 1.60
CA THR A 490 -6.86 64.86 2.48
C THR A 490 -8.01 63.87 2.17
N THR A 491 -8.48 63.17 3.21
CA THR A 491 -9.89 62.85 3.63
C THR A 491 -11.11 62.90 2.68
N HIS A 492 -11.99 61.88 2.79
CA HIS A 492 -13.48 61.89 3.04
C HIS A 492 -13.97 60.41 2.93
N GLN A 493 -15.03 59.86 3.57
CA GLN A 493 -15.88 60.18 4.75
C GLN A 493 -16.57 58.86 5.24
N VAL A 494 -16.63 58.54 6.53
CA VAL A 494 -17.79 58.66 7.48
C VAL A 494 -19.13 58.00 7.06
N ASP A 495 -19.51 56.90 7.73
CA ASP A 495 -20.70 56.83 8.62
C ASP A 495 -20.59 55.64 9.64
N THR A 496 -21.65 55.32 10.42
CA THR A 496 -21.54 54.85 11.82
C THR A 496 -22.56 53.78 12.31
N SER A 497 -22.14 52.99 13.31
CA SER A 497 -22.90 52.35 14.45
C SER A 497 -22.10 51.12 14.94
N ILE A 498 -21.85 50.80 16.22
CA ILE A 498 -22.45 51.01 17.57
C ILE A 498 -23.55 50.00 17.94
N ARG A 499 -23.20 48.97 18.73
CA ARG A 499 -23.75 48.73 20.09
C ARG A 499 -23.03 47.61 20.88
N THR A 500 -22.93 47.83 22.20
CA THR A 500 -22.46 46.88 23.24
C THR A 500 -23.28 47.10 24.52
N THR A 501 -23.47 46.09 25.37
CA THR A 501 -24.36 46.20 26.57
C THR A 501 -23.79 45.53 27.84
N THR A 502 -23.10 46.31 28.69
CA THR A 502 -23.35 46.56 30.16
C THR A 502 -24.15 45.55 31.02
N LEU A 503 -23.97 45.29 32.34
CA LEU A 503 -23.21 45.78 33.56
C LEU A 503 -23.15 44.60 34.61
N ILE A 504 -22.20 44.35 35.56
CA ILE A 504 -21.65 45.07 36.76
C ILE A 504 -22.62 45.16 37.97
N PRO A 505 -22.27 44.99 39.30
CA PRO A 505 -21.13 44.33 40.02
C PRO A 505 -21.48 43.54 41.33
N GLY A 506 -20.47 43.11 42.14
CA GLY A 506 -20.58 42.68 43.57
C GLY A 506 -19.20 42.52 44.27
N ILE A 507 -19.07 42.73 45.60
CA ILE A 507 -17.76 42.93 46.31
C ILE A 507 -17.65 42.19 47.67
N ASN A 508 -16.49 41.56 47.96
CA ASN A 508 -15.74 41.62 49.25
C ASN A 508 -14.39 40.83 49.23
N GLN A 509 -13.44 41.23 50.10
CA GLN A 509 -12.10 40.61 50.36
C GLN A 509 -12.01 40.20 51.87
N PRO A 510 -10.85 39.92 52.57
CA PRO A 510 -9.42 39.83 52.16
C PRO A 510 -8.46 38.76 52.85
N ILE A 511 -7.39 38.34 52.13
CA ILE A 511 -5.94 38.21 52.55
C ILE A 511 -5.55 37.19 53.67
N PRO A 512 -4.31 36.59 53.75
CA PRO A 512 -3.08 36.60 52.90
C PRO A 512 -2.87 35.23 52.17
N GLY A 513 -1.71 34.61 51.83
CA GLY A 513 -0.24 34.82 51.97
C GLY A 513 0.55 33.55 51.51
N LEU A 514 1.89 33.42 51.48
CA LEU A 514 3.01 34.38 51.62
C LEU A 514 4.39 33.82 51.11
N THR A 515 4.90 34.33 49.97
CA THR A 515 6.33 34.53 49.54
C THR A 515 7.45 33.44 49.49
N SER A 516 8.16 33.44 48.34
CA SER A 516 9.64 33.36 48.09
C SER A 516 10.49 32.06 48.22
N LEU A 517 10.98 31.57 47.06
CA LEU A 517 12.40 31.48 46.56
C LEU A 517 13.58 31.09 47.50
N PRO A 518 14.73 30.58 46.97
CA PRO A 518 14.98 29.78 45.75
C PRO A 518 15.91 28.54 45.99
N GLY A 519 16.24 27.81 44.91
CA GLY A 519 16.86 26.47 44.92
C GLY A 519 18.31 26.28 45.41
N VAL A 520 18.69 25.00 45.44
CA VAL A 520 20.04 24.45 45.65
C VAL A 520 20.25 23.31 44.64
N ASP A 521 21.45 23.21 44.08
CA ASP A 521 21.89 22.13 43.19
C ASP A 521 22.91 21.24 43.93
N LEU A 522 22.82 19.91 43.80
CA LEU A 522 23.77 18.95 44.37
C LEU A 522 23.66 17.54 43.75
N THR A 523 24.72 17.12 43.06
CA THR A 523 24.89 15.77 42.52
C THR A 523 25.32 14.74 43.57
N LEU A 524 24.87 13.48 43.48
CA LEU A 524 25.67 12.34 43.97
C LEU A 524 25.35 11.01 43.26
N ASN A 525 26.40 10.31 42.80
CA ASN A 525 26.34 8.91 42.39
C ASN A 525 26.39 7.98 43.61
N THR A 526 25.60 6.91 43.62
CA THR A 526 26.00 5.64 44.27
C THR A 526 25.27 4.45 43.68
N THR A 527 26.01 3.39 43.34
CA THR A 527 25.49 2.08 42.93
C THR A 527 25.65 1.07 44.07
N VAL A 528 24.55 0.40 44.45
CA VAL A 528 24.55 -0.79 45.32
C VAL A 528 23.42 -1.72 44.84
N PRO A 529 23.66 -3.02 44.62
CA PRO A 529 22.62 -3.98 44.22
C PRO A 529 21.78 -4.46 45.42
N LEU A 530 20.56 -4.93 45.14
CA LEU A 530 19.71 -5.60 46.11
C LEU A 530 19.59 -7.10 45.77
N GLU A 531 20.31 -7.93 46.54
CA GLU A 531 19.97 -9.35 46.66
C GLU A 531 18.69 -9.50 47.48
N ILE A 532 17.76 -10.36 47.04
CA ILE A 532 16.63 -10.80 47.86
C ILE A 532 16.62 -12.33 47.88
N ASN A 533 16.80 -12.88 49.08
CA ASN A 533 16.90 -14.32 49.30
C ASN A 533 15.54 -15.02 49.18
N VAL A 534 15.52 -16.18 48.54
CA VAL A 534 14.34 -17.07 48.47
C VAL A 534 14.38 -18.07 49.64
N PRO A 535 13.31 -18.20 50.43
CA PRO A 535 13.12 -19.33 51.32
C PRO A 535 12.24 -20.40 50.67
N GLU A 536 12.79 -21.58 50.39
CA GLU A 536 11.99 -22.77 50.12
C GLU A 536 11.18 -23.19 51.36
N LEU A 537 9.98 -23.73 51.17
CA LEU A 537 9.33 -24.57 52.18
C LEU A 537 8.62 -25.74 51.50
N ASN A 538 8.74 -26.93 52.09
CA ASN A 538 8.55 -28.19 51.37
C ASN A 538 7.56 -29.14 52.06
N SER A 539 6.82 -29.90 51.25
CA SER A 539 6.24 -31.22 51.50
C SER A 539 4.89 -31.42 52.23
N THR A 540 4.20 -32.47 51.77
CA THR A 540 3.12 -33.30 52.37
C THR A 540 1.65 -32.87 52.31
N LEU A 541 0.80 -33.79 51.82
CA LEU A 541 -0.67 -33.82 51.94
C LEU A 541 -1.10 -34.56 53.23
N PRO A 542 -2.40 -34.53 53.58
CA PRO A 542 -3.16 -35.79 53.49
C PRO A 542 -4.57 -35.64 52.88
N ASP A 543 -5.10 -36.74 52.32
CA ASP A 543 -6.48 -36.86 51.85
C ASP A 543 -7.52 -36.92 52.99
N VAL A 544 -8.69 -36.31 52.78
CA VAL A 544 -9.90 -36.57 53.59
C VAL A 544 -11.13 -36.66 52.67
N ASN A 545 -11.90 -37.74 52.82
CA ASN A 545 -13.08 -38.06 52.00
C ASN A 545 -14.36 -38.01 52.86
N ILE A 546 -15.37 -37.23 52.45
CA ILE A 546 -16.71 -37.17 53.07
C ILE A 546 -17.77 -37.10 51.95
N SER A 547 -18.94 -37.71 52.18
CA SER A 547 -19.92 -38.05 51.14
C SER A 547 -21.39 -38.02 51.64
N VAL A 548 -22.36 -38.24 50.74
CA VAL A 548 -23.81 -38.52 50.98
C VAL A 548 -24.67 -37.26 51.29
N PRO A 549 -25.98 -37.15 50.91
CA PRO A 549 -26.87 -38.03 50.12
C PRO A 549 -27.50 -37.40 48.84
N MET A 550 -28.19 -38.23 48.04
CA MET A 550 -29.29 -37.81 47.15
C MET A 550 -30.66 -37.96 47.85
N ILE A 551 -31.61 -37.06 47.57
CA ILE A 551 -33.07 -37.20 47.81
C ILE A 551 -33.81 -36.62 46.59
N SER A 552 -35.03 -37.09 46.27
CA SER A 552 -35.67 -36.92 44.96
C SER A 552 -37.13 -36.43 45.00
N LEU A 553 -37.57 -35.83 43.87
CA LEU A 553 -38.96 -35.57 43.44
C LEU A 553 -39.74 -34.51 44.25
N PRO A 554 -40.86 -33.94 43.72
CA PRO A 554 -41.56 -34.25 42.46
C PRO A 554 -41.48 -33.11 41.41
N ALA A 555 -42.24 -33.24 40.31
CA ALA A 555 -42.33 -32.27 39.22
C ALA A 555 -43.76 -31.74 39.04
N GLU A 556 -43.91 -30.45 38.72
CA GLU A 556 -44.90 -29.94 37.75
C GLU A 556 -44.72 -28.43 37.41
N LEU A 557 -45.31 -28.01 36.29
CA LEU A 557 -45.68 -26.63 35.90
C LEU A 557 -44.57 -25.55 35.73
N LEU A 558 -44.16 -25.31 34.48
CA LEU A 558 -43.57 -24.04 34.02
C LEU A 558 -44.67 -23.04 33.59
N PRO A 559 -44.55 -21.74 33.92
CA PRO A 559 -45.30 -20.67 33.27
C PRO A 559 -44.58 -20.10 32.04
N THR A 560 -45.37 -19.88 30.99
CA THR A 560 -45.06 -19.37 29.63
C THR A 560 -44.20 -18.10 29.53
N LEU A 561 -43.30 -18.05 28.54
CA LEU A 561 -42.73 -16.83 27.96
C LEU A 561 -43.61 -16.33 26.79
N PRO A 562 -43.88 -15.02 26.61
CA PRO A 562 -44.79 -14.54 25.58
C PRO A 562 -44.17 -14.50 24.17
N THR A 563 -44.97 -14.87 23.16
CA THR A 563 -44.63 -14.73 21.74
C THR A 563 -45.04 -13.38 21.17
N PRO A 564 -44.29 -12.87 20.18
CA PRO A 564 -44.88 -12.22 19.02
C PRO A 564 -44.64 -13.07 17.76
N SER A 565 -45.70 -13.34 17.01
CA SER A 565 -45.66 -14.08 15.75
C SER A 565 -45.15 -13.22 14.61
N ASN A 566 -44.20 -13.74 13.82
CA ASN A 566 -44.18 -13.63 12.35
C ASN A 566 -43.07 -14.53 11.77
N ILE A 567 -43.35 -15.83 11.67
CA ILE A 567 -42.53 -16.75 10.87
C ILE A 567 -42.98 -16.59 9.41
N CYS A 568 -42.11 -16.04 8.55
CA CYS A 568 -42.29 -16.18 7.11
C CYS A 568 -42.10 -17.64 6.73
N ALA A 569 -43.20 -18.35 6.51
CA ALA A 569 -43.16 -19.68 5.92
C ALA A 569 -42.66 -19.56 4.47
N CYS A 570 -41.51 -20.16 4.17
CA CYS A 570 -41.06 -20.34 2.79
C CYS A 570 -41.94 -21.37 2.09
N THR A 571 -43.13 -20.97 1.66
CA THR A 571 -43.94 -21.73 0.71
C THR A 571 -43.22 -21.80 -0.63
N CYS A 572 -42.40 -22.83 -0.80
CA CYS A 572 -41.89 -23.24 -2.10
C CYS A 572 -43.09 -23.64 -2.98
N LEU A 573 -43.57 -22.69 -3.79
CA LEU A 573 -44.52 -22.98 -4.85
C LEU A 573 -43.87 -24.01 -5.80
N PRO A 574 -44.51 -25.16 -6.09
CA PRO A 574 -43.99 -26.13 -7.04
C PRO A 574 -44.11 -25.55 -8.46
N GLY A 575 -43.09 -24.81 -8.89
CA GLY A 575 -42.94 -24.35 -10.26
C GLY A 575 -42.77 -25.54 -11.18
N ASN A 576 -43.82 -25.88 -11.94
CA ASN A 576 -43.87 -27.05 -12.81
C ASN A 576 -43.12 -26.80 -14.14
N ARG A 577 -41.84 -26.45 -14.05
CA ARG A 577 -40.88 -26.39 -15.16
C ARG A 577 -40.01 -27.65 -15.10
N SER A 578 -39.72 -28.27 -16.24
CA SER A 578 -38.71 -29.31 -16.33
C SER A 578 -37.31 -28.73 -16.07
N MET A 579 -36.36 -29.58 -15.71
CA MET A 579 -34.94 -29.20 -15.71
C MET A 579 -34.51 -28.78 -17.13
N ASP A 580 -35.08 -29.41 -18.16
CA ASP A 580 -34.81 -29.11 -19.57
C ASP A 580 -35.27 -27.69 -19.96
N ASP A 581 -36.41 -27.22 -19.43
CA ASP A 581 -36.91 -25.86 -19.68
C ASP A 581 -35.92 -24.81 -19.14
N ILE A 582 -35.34 -25.08 -17.96
CA ILE A 582 -34.36 -24.21 -17.31
C ILE A 582 -33.02 -24.21 -18.08
N PHE A 583 -32.59 -25.36 -18.61
CA PHE A 583 -31.40 -25.44 -19.44
C PHE A 583 -31.56 -24.69 -20.78
N GLU A 584 -32.72 -24.79 -21.43
CA GLU A 584 -32.94 -24.10 -22.70
C GLU A 584 -33.14 -22.58 -22.49
N GLU A 585 -33.78 -22.15 -21.40
CA GLU A 585 -33.88 -20.73 -21.01
C GLU A 585 -32.50 -20.12 -20.66
N ALA A 586 -31.65 -20.86 -19.94
CA ALA A 586 -30.27 -20.46 -19.65
C ALA A 586 -29.39 -20.38 -20.91
N LYS A 587 -29.60 -21.30 -21.87
CA LYS A 587 -28.89 -21.34 -23.16
C LYS A 587 -29.29 -20.18 -24.08
N VAL A 588 -30.58 -19.82 -24.12
CA VAL A 588 -31.06 -18.62 -24.85
C VAL A 588 -30.43 -17.36 -24.27
N LEU A 589 -30.38 -17.21 -22.94
CA LEU A 589 -29.67 -16.11 -22.28
C LEU A 589 -28.16 -16.11 -22.58
N GLN A 590 -27.55 -17.28 -22.75
CA GLN A 590 -26.14 -17.39 -23.11
C GLN A 590 -25.87 -16.98 -24.57
N GLU A 591 -26.77 -17.29 -25.51
CA GLU A 591 -26.71 -16.78 -26.88
C GLU A 591 -26.95 -15.26 -26.93
N GLU A 592 -27.92 -14.74 -26.19
CA GLU A 592 -28.24 -13.29 -26.14
C GLU A 592 -27.12 -12.45 -25.48
N LEU A 593 -26.32 -13.04 -24.59
CA LEU A 593 -25.13 -12.42 -23.99
C LEU A 593 -23.83 -12.62 -24.79
N THR A 594 -23.85 -13.40 -25.88
CA THR A 594 -22.65 -13.65 -26.71
C THR A 594 -22.43 -12.50 -27.70
N VAL A 595 -21.68 -11.48 -27.26
CA VAL A 595 -21.31 -10.32 -28.10
C VAL A 595 -20.51 -10.75 -29.33
N GLU A 596 -20.98 -10.39 -30.54
CA GLU A 596 -20.25 -10.67 -31.78
C GLU A 596 -18.85 -10.04 -31.78
N HIS A 597 -17.82 -10.89 -31.70
CA HIS A 597 -16.42 -10.47 -31.67
C HIS A 597 -15.95 -9.72 -32.93
N GLU A 598 -16.69 -9.77 -34.04
CA GLU A 598 -16.38 -8.95 -35.24
C GLU A 598 -16.75 -7.46 -35.09
N VAL A 599 -17.73 -7.13 -34.24
CA VAL A 599 -18.26 -5.76 -34.08
C VAL A 599 -17.53 -4.99 -32.96
N LEU A 600 -16.88 -5.71 -32.04
CA LEU A 600 -16.07 -5.14 -30.97
C LEU A 600 -14.97 -4.21 -31.50
N SER A 601 -14.88 -2.99 -30.94
CA SER A 601 -14.04 -1.91 -31.47
C SER A 601 -12.54 -2.25 -31.53
N ALA A 602 -12.06 -3.19 -30.71
CA ALA A 602 -10.70 -3.72 -30.79
C ALA A 602 -10.42 -4.50 -32.10
N ASN A 603 -11.38 -5.30 -32.58
CA ASN A 603 -11.26 -6.02 -33.86
C ASN A 603 -11.54 -5.11 -35.06
N VAL A 604 -12.43 -4.12 -34.91
CA VAL A 604 -12.60 -3.07 -35.92
C VAL A 604 -11.28 -2.30 -36.11
N ARG A 605 -10.65 -1.82 -35.03
CA ARG A 605 -9.35 -1.10 -35.08
C ARG A 605 -8.24 -1.93 -35.72
N LYS A 606 -8.16 -3.25 -35.45
CA LYS A 606 -7.21 -4.16 -36.11
C LYS A 606 -7.34 -4.24 -37.64
N LYS A 607 -8.47 -3.83 -38.21
CA LYS A 607 -8.71 -3.80 -39.67
C LYS A 607 -8.50 -2.40 -40.29
N ILE A 608 -8.21 -1.36 -39.51
CA ILE A 608 -7.97 0.02 -40.02
C ILE A 608 -6.49 0.26 -40.30
N SER A 609 -6.03 -0.09 -41.50
CA SER A 609 -4.76 0.43 -42.01
C SER A 609 -4.91 1.90 -42.38
N VAL A 610 -4.36 2.81 -41.59
CA VAL A 610 -4.20 4.22 -41.98
C VAL A 610 -3.26 4.27 -43.19
N GLN A 611 -3.63 5.00 -44.24
CA GLN A 611 -2.69 5.27 -45.34
C GLN A 611 -1.74 6.40 -44.92
N ASP A 612 -0.47 6.05 -44.73
CA ASP A 612 0.61 7.02 -44.59
C ASP A 612 1.27 7.25 -45.97
N GLU A 613 1.11 8.44 -46.54
CA GLU A 613 1.72 8.81 -47.83
C GLU A 613 3.22 9.16 -47.72
N ARG A 614 3.84 9.10 -46.53
CA ARG A 614 5.29 9.36 -46.36
C ARG A 614 6.13 8.41 -47.24
N PRO A 615 7.00 8.95 -48.13
CA PRO A 615 7.82 8.11 -49.03
C PRO A 615 8.75 7.10 -48.34
N SER A 616 9.12 7.36 -47.08
CA SER A 616 9.88 6.42 -46.25
C SER A 616 9.08 5.18 -45.86
N ALA A 617 7.80 5.32 -45.52
CA ALA A 617 6.94 4.22 -45.10
C ALA A 617 6.64 3.26 -46.27
N SER A 618 6.28 3.81 -47.44
CA SER A 618 6.01 3.01 -48.64
C SER A 618 7.26 2.30 -49.18
N GLY A 619 8.44 2.91 -49.08
CA GLY A 619 9.73 2.29 -49.43
C GLY A 619 10.07 1.09 -48.56
N ILE A 620 9.94 1.21 -47.23
CA ILE A 620 10.21 0.11 -46.29
C ILE A 620 9.21 -1.04 -46.47
N GLY A 621 7.93 -0.73 -46.69
CA GLY A 621 6.89 -1.73 -46.97
C GLY A 621 7.19 -2.58 -48.20
N TYR A 622 7.61 -1.96 -49.31
CA TYR A 622 8.01 -2.68 -50.52
C TYR A 622 9.23 -3.59 -50.32
N ILE A 623 10.24 -3.11 -49.57
CA ILE A 623 11.43 -3.92 -49.26
C ILE A 623 11.03 -5.15 -48.43
N GLY A 624 10.17 -4.99 -47.41
CA GLY A 624 9.68 -6.10 -46.59
C GLY A 624 8.95 -7.18 -47.40
N VAL A 625 8.08 -6.77 -48.34
CA VAL A 625 7.36 -7.70 -49.23
C VAL A 625 8.33 -8.46 -50.15
N VAL A 626 9.34 -7.79 -50.71
CA VAL A 626 10.36 -8.45 -51.57
C VAL A 626 11.18 -9.46 -50.77
N VAL A 627 11.59 -9.14 -49.54
CA VAL A 627 12.31 -10.08 -48.66
C VAL A 627 11.46 -11.30 -48.32
N LEU A 628 10.18 -11.11 -47.97
CA LEU A 628 9.26 -12.22 -47.69
C LEU A 628 9.08 -13.15 -48.91
N ILE A 629 8.90 -12.58 -50.11
CA ILE A 629 8.77 -13.37 -51.35
C ILE A 629 10.03 -14.18 -51.63
N LEU A 630 11.23 -13.60 -51.41
CA LEU A 630 12.49 -14.32 -51.58
C LEU A 630 12.66 -15.47 -50.56
N VAL A 631 12.34 -15.24 -49.28
CA VAL A 631 12.44 -16.26 -48.24
C VAL A 631 11.47 -17.42 -48.51
N PHE A 632 10.17 -17.15 -48.65
CA PHE A 632 9.18 -18.20 -48.90
C PHE A 632 9.39 -18.89 -50.26
N GLY A 633 9.79 -18.14 -51.30
CA GLY A 633 10.15 -18.70 -52.60
C GLY A 633 11.34 -19.67 -52.53
N SER A 634 12.35 -19.38 -51.71
CA SER A 634 13.51 -20.27 -51.51
C SER A 634 13.13 -21.59 -50.82
N ILE A 635 12.23 -21.55 -49.83
CA ILE A 635 11.73 -22.74 -49.13
C ILE A 635 10.95 -23.64 -50.11
N ILE A 636 10.01 -23.06 -50.86
CA ILE A 636 9.20 -23.79 -51.86
C ILE A 636 10.09 -24.40 -52.96
N ALA A 637 11.14 -23.68 -53.40
CA ALA A 637 12.08 -24.21 -54.38
C ALA A 637 12.87 -25.43 -53.86
N LEU A 638 13.28 -25.43 -52.58
CA LEU A 638 13.98 -26.55 -51.94
C LEU A 638 13.08 -27.78 -51.79
N ASP A 639 11.79 -27.61 -51.43
CA ASP A 639 10.82 -28.70 -51.36
C ASP A 639 10.54 -29.31 -52.75
N ILE A 640 10.40 -28.49 -53.78
CA ILE A 640 10.23 -28.96 -55.18
C ILE A 640 11.45 -29.75 -55.64
N LEU A 641 12.68 -29.26 -55.37
CA LEU A 641 13.92 -29.98 -55.68
C LEU A 641 14.02 -31.31 -54.92
N THR A 642 13.55 -31.36 -53.67
CA THR A 642 13.54 -32.58 -52.86
C THR A 642 12.55 -33.62 -53.39
N CYS A 643 11.38 -33.19 -53.88
CA CYS A 643 10.42 -34.05 -54.56
C CYS A 643 10.89 -34.51 -55.95
N ALA A 644 11.72 -33.73 -56.65
CA ALA A 644 12.18 -34.04 -58.00
C ALA A 644 13.27 -35.13 -58.08
N MET A 645 13.90 -35.51 -56.96
CA MET A 645 14.97 -36.54 -56.97
C MET A 645 14.41 -37.98 -57.01
N PRO A 646 14.71 -38.79 -58.04
CA PRO A 646 14.20 -40.15 -58.14
C PRO A 646 14.83 -41.07 -57.09
N LYS A 647 13.99 -41.67 -56.24
CA LYS A 647 14.39 -42.62 -55.18
C LYS A 647 15.15 -43.82 -55.77
N ARG A 648 16.47 -43.89 -55.52
CA ARG A 648 17.27 -45.09 -55.83
C ARG A 648 16.80 -46.27 -54.98
N VAL A 649 16.10 -47.21 -55.61
CA VAL A 649 15.73 -48.51 -55.00
C VAL A 649 17.00 -49.28 -54.66
N LYS A 650 17.29 -49.47 -53.37
CA LYS A 650 18.27 -50.46 -52.93
C LYS A 650 17.72 -51.86 -53.21
N LYS A 651 18.33 -52.58 -54.15
CA LYS A 651 18.19 -54.05 -54.19
C LYS A 651 18.81 -54.62 -52.91
N SER A 652 18.07 -55.49 -52.23
CA SER A 652 18.68 -56.43 -51.30
C SER A 652 19.31 -57.57 -52.11
N GLN A 653 20.49 -58.04 -51.71
CA GLN A 653 21.06 -59.32 -52.11
C GLN A 653 21.54 -60.03 -50.87
N THR A 654 20.98 -61.22 -50.64
CA THR A 654 21.46 -62.32 -49.79
C THR A 654 22.02 -61.93 -48.43
#